data_AF-A0A7X8VN50-F1
#
_entry.id   AF-A0A7X8VN50-F1
#
_cell.length_a   1.000
_cell.length_b   1.000
_cell.length_c   1.000
_cell.angle_alpha   90.00
_cell.angle_beta   90.00
_cell.angle_gamma   90.00
#
_symmetry.space_group_name_H-M   'P 1'
#
loop_
_entity.id
_entity.type
_entity.pdbx_description
1 polymer ?
#
loop_
_entity_poly.entity_id
_entity_poly.type
_entity_poly.pdbx_seq_one_letter_code
_entity_poly.pdbx_strand_id
1 'polypeptide(L)'
;MLKKNSSPTAQPAFSHGMKAVLLFFWALALNAALPETNGRTYLSQFYPNPADFQGLEVDGHVSFRSLFPEPQRSDYPDCTYSVILRVNHVFDNPGEIEVSKDILVLLDAFKERRLLASGELRAGDFVRLQLLPFSDAPLSVTSIQQAEDTGRFDLELYYAVRMRKTENLSIEKSELAGKWKTPKVHIEPLNPAPPLAEQRSREETLKGIRRQYESECAKLTALSVEELGQINQDIAKRLAGPVNKQQKVLREAYGSIVALSQNTQIEELEIPQTRLQGVVELHEYLNFHNVDLIVVPVPDWEEIAFNMLFPEYEGLLGARRLGVVKAMCEAGIECVDASANLCAAWRKSNNELFFYYPSDPHPYGKTHEVIVDMLCERLQRYEFWKNPPYDKKRFAVRHEPRKPASYKVQGREKNFSFKYPLWQVELDGNALLEFKDNNAAIILAGNSFTTSTSAAPTAPALLAAKSGHMPLYLYMNGFLPDFIATYLLKNEVGWLQGRRVLILYMQMFNLSRLRPFASMRQRMQDLYELSVSLDKQYDIMADTLLIDNQKIIQSADNPRQYVDGENLIRAEKSLGQLQERLQSLQSSGSPAWYPFLHNKNMRVRFPCRGLELDKPCEGILAFSLLSFPGISLLRIKDAYGKEVLRDPLSSHYYTPFFVPVSLRPGQEHIELELNAIWYTELAIFSNIQLHY
;
A
#
# COMPACT_ATOMS: atom_id res chain seq x y z
N MET A 1 -27.47 -72.96 31.49
CA MET A 1 -28.65 -72.87 32.37
C MET A 1 -29.60 -71.81 31.82
N LEU A 2 -30.82 -72.25 31.52
CA LEU A 2 -32.10 -71.51 31.37
C LEU A 2 -32.17 -70.24 32.27
N LYS A 3 -32.85 -69.13 31.97
CA LYS A 3 -34.22 -68.98 31.43
C LYS A 3 -34.53 -67.48 31.12
N LYS A 4 -35.47 -67.27 30.19
CA LYS A 4 -36.18 -66.04 29.78
C LYS A 4 -37.04 -65.41 30.90
N ASN A 5 -37.31 -64.10 30.78
CA ASN A 5 -38.57 -63.36 31.04
C ASN A 5 -38.37 -61.90 30.52
N SER A 6 -38.91 -61.45 29.37
CA SER A 6 -40.28 -61.01 28.99
C SER A 6 -40.72 -59.60 29.46
N SER A 7 -40.86 -58.70 28.45
CA SER A 7 -41.81 -57.57 28.25
C SER A 7 -41.72 -56.28 29.10
N PRO A 8 -42.30 -55.12 28.64
CA PRO A 8 -42.50 -54.58 27.29
C PRO A 8 -42.04 -53.10 27.12
N THR A 9 -41.93 -52.67 25.86
CA THR A 9 -41.58 -51.32 25.40
C THR A 9 -42.71 -50.30 25.61
N ALA A 10 -42.41 -49.21 26.32
CA ALA A 10 -43.19 -47.97 26.33
C ALA A 10 -42.51 -46.94 25.41
N GLN A 11 -43.25 -46.40 24.44
CA GLN A 11 -42.88 -45.20 23.69
C GLN A 11 -43.24 -43.96 24.52
N PRO A 12 -42.34 -42.98 24.71
CA PRO A 12 -42.75 -41.66 25.14
C PRO A 12 -43.12 -40.82 23.91
N ALA A 13 -44.36 -40.34 23.93
CA ALA A 13 -44.78 -39.19 23.15
C ALA A 13 -43.92 -37.98 23.55
N PHE A 14 -43.21 -37.38 22.59
CA PHE A 14 -42.75 -35.99 22.73
C PHE A 14 -43.23 -35.16 21.55
N SER A 15 -44.10 -34.23 21.94
CA SER A 15 -44.96 -33.34 21.20
C SER A 15 -44.22 -32.14 20.63
N HIS A 16 -44.46 -31.82 19.35
CA HIS A 16 -44.89 -30.54 18.74
C HIS A 16 -44.37 -29.16 19.24
N GLY A 17 -43.83 -29.00 20.45
CA GLY A 17 -43.28 -27.74 20.97
C GLY A 17 -41.88 -27.39 20.44
N MET A 18 -41.02 -28.38 20.19
CA MET A 18 -39.65 -28.11 19.69
C MET A 18 -39.61 -27.58 18.25
N LYS A 19 -40.59 -27.93 17.41
CA LYS A 19 -40.64 -27.42 16.03
C LYS A 19 -41.00 -25.94 15.98
N ALA A 20 -41.87 -25.45 16.88
CA ALA A 20 -42.21 -24.04 16.96
C ALA A 20 -41.04 -23.19 17.48
N VAL A 21 -40.28 -23.69 18.45
CA VAL A 21 -39.09 -22.99 18.99
C VAL A 21 -37.97 -22.94 17.95
N LEU A 22 -37.71 -24.04 17.23
CA LEU A 22 -36.73 -24.05 16.15
C LEU A 22 -37.13 -23.14 14.99
N LEU A 23 -38.40 -23.09 14.59
CA LEU A 23 -38.89 -22.15 13.58
C LEU A 23 -38.80 -20.69 14.03
N PHE A 24 -39.00 -20.41 15.32
CA PHE A 24 -38.87 -19.05 15.87
C PHE A 24 -37.41 -18.57 15.89
N PHE A 25 -36.46 -19.43 16.27
CA PHE A 25 -35.03 -19.12 16.21
C PHE A 25 -34.49 -19.06 14.77
N TRP A 26 -35.04 -19.87 13.85
CA TRP A 26 -34.70 -19.79 12.43
C TRP A 26 -35.26 -18.53 11.79
N ALA A 27 -36.48 -18.10 12.14
CA ALA A 27 -37.05 -16.83 11.68
C ALA A 27 -36.33 -15.60 12.26
N LEU A 28 -35.86 -15.66 13.51
CA LEU A 28 -35.01 -14.61 14.11
C LEU A 28 -33.61 -14.54 13.48
N ALA A 29 -33.05 -15.69 13.07
CA ALA A 29 -31.78 -15.74 12.35
C ALA A 29 -31.91 -15.27 10.89
N LEU A 30 -33.05 -15.53 10.23
CA LEU A 30 -33.35 -15.03 8.88
C LEU A 30 -33.69 -13.53 8.86
N ASN A 31 -34.32 -12.98 9.90
CA ASN A 31 -34.54 -11.52 10.02
C ASN A 31 -33.26 -10.74 10.33
N ALA A 32 -32.19 -11.40 10.77
CA ALA A 32 -30.87 -10.78 10.98
C ALA A 32 -29.97 -10.83 9.73
N ALA A 33 -30.43 -11.46 8.63
CA ALA A 33 -29.60 -11.73 7.46
C ALA A 33 -30.39 -11.66 6.14
N LEU A 34 -31.08 -10.55 5.86
CA LEU A 34 -31.37 -10.09 4.48
C LEU A 34 -31.34 -8.54 4.42
N PRO A 35 -30.87 -7.93 3.31
CA PRO A 35 -30.57 -6.52 3.25
C PRO A 35 -31.81 -5.70 2.85
N GLU A 36 -32.36 -4.95 3.80
CA GLU A 36 -33.22 -3.80 3.49
C GLU A 36 -32.31 -2.62 3.11
N THR A 37 -32.05 -2.44 1.81
CA THR A 37 -31.13 -1.43 1.27
C THR A 37 -31.76 -0.10 0.88
N ASN A 38 -33.03 0.17 1.24
CA ASN A 38 -33.61 1.49 1.04
C ASN A 38 -33.58 2.32 2.35
N GLY A 39 -32.52 3.13 2.49
CA GLY A 39 -32.53 4.29 3.40
C GLY A 39 -31.83 4.15 4.76
N ARG A 40 -31.20 3.00 5.09
CA ARG A 40 -30.44 2.88 6.34
C ARG A 40 -29.11 3.63 6.25
N THR A 41 -28.86 4.52 7.20
CA THR A 41 -27.57 5.17 7.38
C THR A 41 -26.54 4.14 7.83
N TYR A 42 -25.50 3.95 7.03
CA TYR A 42 -24.29 3.26 7.42
C TYR A 42 -23.47 4.15 8.37
N LEU A 43 -23.02 3.54 9.46
CA LEU A 43 -22.08 4.13 10.40
C LEU A 43 -20.76 3.36 10.28
N SER A 44 -19.66 4.10 10.12
CA SER A 44 -18.32 3.53 10.07
C SER A 44 -18.09 2.53 11.20
N GLN A 45 -17.49 1.39 10.88
CA GLN A 45 -17.16 0.35 11.84
C GLN A 45 -15.74 0.50 12.43
N PHE A 46 -14.99 1.48 11.93
CA PHE A 46 -13.60 1.76 12.30
C PHE A 46 -13.42 3.08 13.04
N TYR A 47 -14.37 4.01 12.88
CA TYR A 47 -14.39 5.28 13.62
C TYR A 47 -15.00 5.09 15.01
N PRO A 48 -14.42 5.69 16.07
CA PRO A 48 -14.99 5.65 17.41
C PRO A 48 -16.24 6.54 17.50
N ASN A 49 -17.35 6.00 18.00
CA ASN A 49 -18.62 6.72 18.20
C ASN A 49 -19.15 7.44 16.94
N PRO A 50 -19.33 6.74 15.81
CA PRO A 50 -19.73 7.34 14.53
C PRO A 50 -21.15 7.94 14.56
N ALA A 51 -21.98 7.58 15.54
CA ALA A 51 -23.35 8.07 15.67
C ALA A 51 -23.40 9.55 16.10
N ASP A 52 -22.43 10.00 16.89
CA ASP A 52 -22.39 11.34 17.49
C ASP A 52 -21.49 12.30 16.69
N PHE A 53 -20.86 11.81 15.62
CA PHE A 53 -19.95 12.60 14.81
C PHE A 53 -20.68 13.77 14.14
N GLN A 54 -20.13 14.97 14.34
CA GLN A 54 -20.51 16.18 13.62
C GLN A 54 -19.30 16.63 12.81
N GLY A 55 -19.47 16.71 11.50
CA GLY A 55 -18.43 17.12 10.58
C GLY A 55 -19.05 17.63 9.29
N LEU A 56 -18.18 17.84 8.30
CA LEU A 56 -18.58 18.26 6.96
C LEU A 56 -19.65 17.32 6.41
N GLU A 57 -20.80 17.85 6.06
CA GLU A 57 -21.90 17.07 5.51
C GLU A 57 -22.15 17.44 4.06
N VAL A 58 -22.11 16.44 3.18
CA VAL A 58 -22.26 16.62 1.73
C VAL A 58 -23.21 15.57 1.14
N ASP A 59 -23.81 15.88 0.00
CA ASP A 59 -24.30 14.85 -0.92
C ASP A 59 -23.58 14.95 -2.26
N GLY A 60 -23.57 13.84 -3.00
CA GLY A 60 -22.84 13.75 -4.25
C GLY A 60 -23.05 12.43 -4.98
N HIS A 61 -22.54 12.37 -6.21
CA HIS A 61 -22.53 11.14 -6.99
C HIS A 61 -21.15 10.51 -6.97
N VAL A 62 -21.11 9.19 -6.82
CA VAL A 62 -19.88 8.41 -6.90
C VAL A 62 -19.49 8.29 -8.37
N SER A 63 -18.44 8.98 -8.80
CA SER A 63 -17.94 8.91 -10.19
C SER A 63 -16.95 7.76 -10.39
N PHE A 64 -16.29 7.33 -9.32
CA PHE A 64 -15.32 6.22 -9.35
C PHE A 64 -15.31 5.47 -8.02
N ARG A 65 -14.97 4.18 -8.08
CA ARG A 65 -14.73 3.33 -6.90
C ARG A 65 -13.47 2.50 -7.12
N SER A 66 -12.60 2.48 -6.10
CA SER A 66 -11.42 1.63 -6.09
C SER A 66 -11.72 0.16 -5.91
N LEU A 67 -10.88 -0.67 -6.53
CA LEU A 67 -10.93 -2.12 -6.39
C LEU A 67 -10.30 -2.54 -5.07
N PHE A 68 -11.00 -3.39 -4.31
CA PHE A 68 -10.51 -3.96 -3.05
C PHE A 68 -10.60 -5.49 -3.06
N PRO A 69 -9.75 -6.21 -2.29
CA PRO A 69 -9.71 -7.66 -2.30
C PRO A 69 -11.01 -8.29 -1.80
N GLU A 70 -11.25 -9.57 -2.15
CA GLU A 70 -12.38 -10.31 -1.56
C GLU A 70 -12.14 -10.45 -0.04
N PRO A 71 -13.15 -10.17 0.80
CA PRO A 71 -12.96 -10.20 2.25
C PRO A 71 -12.34 -11.51 2.75
N GLN A 72 -12.75 -12.65 2.18
CA GLN A 72 -12.26 -13.98 2.59
C GLN A 72 -10.83 -14.28 2.15
N ARG A 73 -10.33 -13.60 1.12
CA ARG A 73 -8.99 -13.84 0.54
C ARG A 73 -7.99 -12.74 0.87
N SER A 74 -8.44 -11.64 1.47
CA SER A 74 -7.54 -10.57 1.88
C SER A 74 -6.49 -11.07 2.88
N ASP A 75 -5.27 -10.58 2.78
CA ASP A 75 -4.24 -10.83 3.79
C ASP A 75 -4.61 -10.17 5.13
N TYR A 76 -5.42 -9.11 5.08
CA TYR A 76 -5.86 -8.34 6.25
C TYR A 76 -7.34 -8.60 6.56
N PRO A 77 -7.73 -8.65 7.85
CA PRO A 77 -9.12 -8.86 8.24
C PRO A 77 -10.02 -7.67 7.93
N ASP A 78 -9.45 -6.47 7.86
CA ASP A 78 -10.18 -5.20 7.72
C ASP A 78 -9.63 -4.42 6.52
N CYS A 79 -10.50 -3.75 5.78
CA CYS A 79 -10.11 -2.94 4.63
C CYS A 79 -11.06 -1.75 4.45
N THR A 80 -10.49 -0.61 4.10
CA THR A 80 -11.19 0.55 3.54
C THR A 80 -10.88 0.67 2.06
N TYR A 81 -11.69 1.38 1.29
CA TYR A 81 -11.45 1.65 -0.11
C TYR A 81 -11.83 3.08 -0.47
N SER A 82 -11.24 3.64 -1.53
CA SER A 82 -11.56 5.00 -1.96
C SER A 82 -12.65 5.05 -3.02
N VAL A 83 -13.38 6.16 -3.03
CA VAL A 83 -14.28 6.58 -4.10
C VAL A 83 -13.96 8.02 -4.48
N ILE A 84 -14.23 8.38 -5.74
CA ILE A 84 -14.31 9.79 -6.12
C ILE A 84 -15.77 10.20 -5.99
N LEU A 85 -16.02 11.19 -5.16
CA LEU A 85 -17.32 11.81 -4.99
C LEU A 85 -17.31 13.17 -5.68
N ARG A 86 -18.22 13.36 -6.64
CA ARG A 86 -18.57 14.69 -7.12
C ARG A 86 -19.55 15.30 -6.14
N VAL A 87 -19.12 16.33 -5.41
CA VAL A 87 -19.97 17.04 -4.45
C VAL A 87 -21.07 17.79 -5.19
N ASN A 88 -22.32 17.51 -4.86
CA ASN A 88 -23.50 18.17 -5.40
C ASN A 88 -24.06 19.23 -4.45
N HIS A 89 -23.97 19.01 -3.14
CA HIS A 89 -24.40 19.98 -2.15
C HIS A 89 -23.56 19.85 -0.87
N VAL A 90 -23.32 20.97 -0.20
CA VAL A 90 -22.65 21.02 1.12
C VAL A 90 -23.64 21.58 2.13
N PHE A 91 -24.03 20.78 3.12
CA PHE A 91 -25.00 21.14 4.15
C PHE A 91 -24.37 21.88 5.32
N ASP A 92 -23.13 21.52 5.65
CA ASP A 92 -22.34 22.13 6.71
C ASP A 92 -20.88 22.13 6.26
N ASN A 93 -20.26 23.32 6.18
CA ASN A 93 -18.97 23.52 5.51
C ASN A 93 -17.89 24.11 6.43
N PRO A 94 -17.39 23.36 7.42
CA PRO A 94 -16.25 23.80 8.21
C PRO A 94 -14.92 23.79 7.43
N GLY A 95 -14.88 23.19 6.23
CA GLY A 95 -13.65 22.90 5.47
C GLY A 95 -13.52 23.59 4.11
N GLU A 96 -14.33 24.61 3.83
CA GLU A 96 -14.33 25.35 2.55
C GLU A 96 -14.45 24.47 1.29
N ILE A 97 -15.20 23.36 1.34
CA ILE A 97 -15.49 22.57 0.14
C ILE A 97 -16.44 23.34 -0.78
N GLU A 98 -16.05 23.43 -2.05
CA GLU A 98 -16.88 24.02 -3.10
C GLU A 98 -17.84 22.97 -3.69
N VAL A 99 -19.06 23.40 -4.01
CA VAL A 99 -20.01 22.56 -4.75
C VAL A 99 -19.44 22.28 -6.15
N SER A 100 -19.74 21.12 -6.74
CA SER A 100 -19.16 20.67 -7.99
C SER A 100 -17.63 20.48 -7.93
N LYS A 101 -17.09 20.12 -6.77
CA LYS A 101 -15.71 19.67 -6.60
C LYS A 101 -15.67 18.14 -6.53
N ASP A 102 -14.69 17.53 -7.18
CA ASP A 102 -14.36 16.12 -6.94
C ASP A 102 -13.56 16.03 -5.64
N ILE A 103 -13.90 15.08 -4.79
CA ILE A 103 -13.12 14.74 -3.60
C ILE A 103 -12.89 13.23 -3.54
N LEU A 104 -11.79 12.84 -2.92
CA LEU A 104 -11.50 11.43 -2.67
C LEU A 104 -12.05 11.09 -1.28
N VAL A 105 -12.85 10.03 -1.19
CA VAL A 105 -13.46 9.62 0.07
C VAL A 105 -13.11 8.17 0.35
N LEU A 106 -12.51 7.90 1.51
CA LEU A 106 -12.33 6.55 2.04
C LEU A 106 -13.59 6.09 2.76
N LEU A 107 -14.04 4.88 2.42
CA LEU A 107 -15.19 4.18 3.00
C LEU A 107 -14.76 2.79 3.46
N ASP A 108 -15.52 2.20 4.38
CA ASP A 108 -15.22 0.86 4.87
C ASP A 108 -15.63 -0.18 3.82
N ALA A 109 -14.71 -1.05 3.42
CA ALA A 109 -15.01 -2.14 2.50
C ALA A 109 -15.55 -3.35 3.28
N PHE A 110 -14.75 -3.87 4.19
CA PHE A 110 -15.08 -5.04 5.00
C PHE A 110 -14.38 -5.00 6.36
N LYS A 111 -15.00 -5.61 7.37
CA LYS A 111 -14.45 -5.79 8.72
C LYS A 111 -14.53 -7.26 9.11
N GLU A 112 -13.47 -7.78 9.72
CA GLU A 112 -13.35 -9.20 10.09
C GLU A 112 -13.69 -10.14 8.92
N ARG A 113 -13.23 -9.81 7.71
CA ARG A 113 -13.50 -10.54 6.46
C ARG A 113 -14.99 -10.61 6.09
N ARG A 114 -15.81 -9.70 6.61
CA ARG A 114 -17.23 -9.54 6.25
C ARG A 114 -17.46 -8.22 5.52
N LEU A 115 -18.01 -8.31 4.30
CA LEU A 115 -18.38 -7.14 3.49
C LEU A 115 -19.36 -6.25 4.27
N LEU A 116 -19.11 -4.94 4.23
CA LEU A 116 -19.94 -3.92 4.86
C LEU A 116 -20.83 -3.24 3.80
N ALA A 117 -21.93 -2.63 4.24
CA ALA A 117 -22.89 -1.98 3.33
C ALA A 117 -22.26 -0.87 2.48
N SER A 118 -21.30 -0.12 3.03
CA SER A 118 -20.51 0.84 2.26
C SER A 118 -19.69 0.17 1.16
N GLY A 119 -19.16 -1.04 1.38
CA GLY A 119 -18.43 -1.81 0.36
C GLY A 119 -19.28 -2.28 -0.83
N GLU A 120 -20.61 -2.15 -0.75
CA GLU A 120 -21.54 -2.45 -1.85
C GLU A 120 -21.75 -1.27 -2.81
N LEU A 121 -21.28 -0.06 -2.47
CA LEU A 121 -21.41 1.11 -3.33
C LEU A 121 -20.78 0.89 -4.71
N ARG A 122 -21.37 1.50 -5.73
CA ARG A 122 -20.91 1.44 -7.12
C ARG A 122 -20.75 2.85 -7.70
N ALA A 123 -19.96 2.97 -8.76
CA ALA A 123 -19.98 4.18 -9.58
C ALA A 123 -21.41 4.39 -10.13
N GLY A 124 -21.88 5.64 -10.10
CA GLY A 124 -23.25 6.04 -10.40
C GLY A 124 -24.18 6.13 -9.18
N ASP A 125 -23.79 5.62 -8.02
CA ASP A 125 -24.60 5.73 -6.81
C ASP A 125 -24.63 7.18 -6.28
N PHE A 126 -25.79 7.61 -5.78
CA PHE A 126 -25.93 8.86 -5.03
C PHE A 126 -25.82 8.59 -3.53
N VAL A 127 -25.03 9.42 -2.86
CA VAL A 127 -24.77 9.27 -1.44
C VAL A 127 -24.81 10.60 -0.72
N ARG A 128 -25.21 10.54 0.55
CA ARG A 128 -25.05 11.62 1.53
C ARG A 128 -24.06 11.15 2.58
N LEU A 129 -23.01 11.94 2.80
CA LEU A 129 -21.87 11.58 3.63
C LEU A 129 -21.65 12.62 4.73
N GLN A 130 -21.25 12.15 5.92
CA GLN A 130 -20.57 13.00 6.90
C GLN A 130 -19.09 12.63 6.90
N LEU A 131 -18.28 13.63 6.60
CA LEU A 131 -16.88 13.53 6.22
C LEU A 131 -15.99 14.20 7.27
N LEU A 132 -14.78 13.66 7.36
CA LEU A 132 -13.68 14.26 8.13
C LEU A 132 -12.42 14.30 7.24
N PRO A 133 -11.59 15.35 7.28
CA PRO A 133 -10.31 15.35 6.57
C PRO A 133 -9.47 14.15 6.99
N PHE A 134 -8.93 13.37 6.06
CA PHE A 134 -8.24 12.13 6.42
C PHE A 134 -6.99 12.35 7.30
N SER A 135 -6.36 13.53 7.21
CA SER A 135 -5.29 13.95 8.12
C SER A 135 -5.70 13.93 9.60
N ASP A 136 -6.99 14.13 9.87
CA ASP A 136 -7.55 14.25 11.20
C ASP A 136 -8.15 12.91 11.68
N ALA A 137 -8.15 11.89 10.81
CA ALA A 137 -8.71 10.58 11.11
C ALA A 137 -7.96 9.92 12.29
N PRO A 138 -8.68 9.21 13.17
CA PRO A 138 -8.05 8.43 14.22
C PRO A 138 -7.28 7.27 13.59
N LEU A 139 -6.30 6.76 14.33
CA LEU A 139 -5.42 5.70 13.83
C LEU A 139 -6.14 4.36 13.69
N SER A 140 -7.28 4.18 14.38
CA SER A 140 -8.19 3.06 14.11
C SER A 140 -8.72 3.04 12.67
N VAL A 141 -8.68 4.19 11.98
CA VAL A 141 -9.00 4.32 10.56
C VAL A 141 -7.73 4.35 9.72
N THR A 142 -6.74 5.20 10.05
CA THR A 142 -5.54 5.37 9.21
C THR A 142 -4.63 4.14 9.18
N SER A 143 -4.72 3.26 10.19
CA SER A 143 -3.96 2.01 10.24
C SER A 143 -4.52 0.89 9.38
N ILE A 144 -5.75 1.01 8.88
CA ILE A 144 -6.42 -0.05 8.13
C ILE A 144 -5.83 -0.18 6.73
N GLN A 145 -5.84 -1.39 6.17
CA GLN A 145 -5.51 -1.60 4.77
C GLN A 145 -6.43 -0.74 3.89
N GLN A 146 -5.86 0.22 3.18
CA GLN A 146 -6.61 1.01 2.21
C GLN A 146 -6.46 0.39 0.82
N ALA A 147 -7.56 0.32 0.09
CA ALA A 147 -7.61 -0.03 -1.31
C ALA A 147 -7.87 1.27 -2.09
N GLU A 148 -6.78 1.88 -2.55
CA GLU A 148 -6.77 3.14 -3.26
C GLU A 148 -6.04 2.87 -4.58
N ASP A 149 -6.76 3.01 -5.68
CA ASP A 149 -6.24 2.81 -7.03
C ASP A 149 -6.73 3.90 -8.00
N THR A 150 -7.30 5.00 -7.48
CA THR A 150 -7.88 6.04 -8.32
C THR A 150 -6.82 6.73 -9.17
N GLY A 151 -5.56 6.74 -8.69
CA GLY A 151 -4.49 7.55 -9.27
C GLY A 151 -4.77 9.06 -9.19
N ARG A 152 -5.85 9.48 -8.52
CA ARG A 152 -6.28 10.87 -8.36
C ARG A 152 -5.63 11.46 -7.11
N PHE A 153 -4.33 11.64 -7.26
CA PHE A 153 -3.44 12.28 -6.32
C PHE A 153 -3.59 13.81 -6.29
N ASP A 154 -4.66 14.35 -6.85
CA ASP A 154 -5.00 15.76 -6.86
C ASP A 154 -6.16 16.08 -5.90
N LEU A 155 -6.97 15.09 -5.60
CA LEU A 155 -8.18 15.28 -4.80
C LEU A 155 -7.85 15.32 -3.31
N GLU A 156 -8.52 16.19 -2.57
CA GLU A 156 -8.52 16.17 -1.11
C GLU A 156 -9.12 14.86 -0.62
N LEU A 157 -8.44 14.24 0.35
CA LEU A 157 -8.86 12.96 0.89
C LEU A 157 -9.63 13.15 2.20
N TYR A 158 -10.85 12.63 2.21
CA TYR A 158 -11.73 12.57 3.36
C TYR A 158 -11.99 11.12 3.76
N TYR A 159 -12.42 10.91 5.00
CA TYR A 159 -12.97 9.65 5.45
C TYR A 159 -14.46 9.80 5.77
N ALA A 160 -15.28 8.88 5.28
CA ALA A 160 -16.71 8.86 5.54
C ALA A 160 -17.01 8.20 6.88
N VAL A 161 -17.34 9.00 7.90
CA VAL A 161 -17.79 8.51 9.21
C VAL A 161 -19.21 7.95 9.09
N ARG A 162 -20.04 8.61 8.28
CA ARG A 162 -21.42 8.19 8.00
C ARG A 162 -21.72 8.27 6.53
N MET A 163 -22.51 7.33 6.05
CA MET A 163 -22.92 7.23 4.67
C MET A 163 -24.39 6.85 4.62
N ARG A 164 -25.16 7.50 3.75
CA ARG A 164 -26.50 7.06 3.38
C ARG A 164 -26.61 7.06 1.87
N LYS A 165 -26.91 5.90 1.28
CA LYS A 165 -27.28 5.84 -0.13
C LYS A 165 -28.64 6.52 -0.33
N THR A 166 -28.75 7.36 -1.35
CA THR A 166 -29.96 8.12 -1.65
C THR A 166 -30.43 7.81 -3.06
N GLU A 167 -31.73 7.91 -3.32
CA GLU A 167 -32.26 7.72 -4.67
C GLU A 167 -32.10 8.98 -5.53
N ASN A 168 -32.09 10.15 -4.90
CA ASN A 168 -31.95 11.45 -5.54
C ASN A 168 -31.01 12.35 -4.73
N LEU A 169 -30.32 13.26 -5.42
CA LEU A 169 -29.53 14.32 -4.81
C LEU A 169 -30.43 15.51 -4.42
N SER A 170 -29.98 16.32 -3.46
CA SER A 170 -30.68 17.55 -3.11
C SER A 170 -30.65 18.51 -4.31
N ILE A 171 -31.82 19.09 -4.61
CA ILE A 171 -32.04 19.89 -5.81
C ILE A 171 -31.40 21.27 -5.63
N GLU A 172 -30.11 21.39 -5.92
CA GLU A 172 -29.50 22.61 -6.42
C GLU A 172 -28.58 22.22 -7.56
N LYS A 173 -28.94 22.59 -8.79
CA LYS A 173 -28.03 22.51 -9.94
C LYS A 173 -26.97 23.58 -9.73
N SER A 174 -25.91 23.26 -9.01
CA SER A 174 -24.67 24.04 -9.06
C SER A 174 -24.11 23.96 -10.47
N GLU A 175 -23.76 25.11 -11.03
CA GLU A 175 -22.92 25.17 -12.21
C GLU A 175 -21.58 24.46 -11.91
N LEU A 176 -21.10 23.65 -12.86
CA LEU A 176 -19.79 22.99 -12.77
C LEU A 176 -18.71 24.07 -12.65
N ALA A 177 -18.28 24.39 -11.44
CA ALA A 177 -17.20 25.34 -11.23
C ALA A 177 -16.44 25.09 -9.93
N GLY A 178 -15.85 23.90 -9.80
CA GLY A 178 -14.68 23.74 -8.93
C GLY A 178 -13.43 23.97 -9.76
N LYS A 179 -12.82 25.15 -9.69
CA LYS A 179 -11.49 25.35 -10.29
C LYS A 179 -10.48 24.52 -9.51
N TRP A 180 -9.72 23.69 -10.21
CA TRP A 180 -8.64 22.91 -9.62
C TRP A 180 -7.66 23.88 -8.92
N LYS A 181 -7.47 23.75 -7.61
CA LYS A 181 -6.45 24.51 -6.87
C LYS A 181 -5.20 23.65 -6.83
N THR A 182 -4.17 24.05 -7.56
CA THR A 182 -2.85 23.41 -7.45
C THR A 182 -2.38 23.49 -6.00
N PRO A 183 -1.77 22.42 -5.47
CA PRO A 183 -0.86 22.59 -4.35
C PRO A 183 0.15 23.66 -4.75
N LYS A 184 0.15 24.80 -4.06
CA LYS A 184 1.19 25.81 -4.26
C LYS A 184 2.49 25.22 -3.72
N VAL A 185 3.36 24.78 -4.63
CA VAL A 185 4.72 24.41 -4.26
C VAL A 185 5.49 25.68 -3.96
N HIS A 186 6.08 25.76 -2.78
CA HIS A 186 6.83 26.93 -2.36
C HIS A 186 8.14 27.02 -3.15
N ILE A 187 8.43 28.22 -3.65
CA ILE A 187 9.70 28.56 -4.31
C ILE A 187 10.76 29.04 -3.32
N GLU A 188 10.43 29.06 -2.03
CA GLU A 188 11.33 29.37 -0.93
C GLU A 188 11.32 28.23 0.10
N PRO A 189 12.44 28.01 0.82
CA PRO A 189 12.49 27.04 1.91
C PRO A 189 11.44 27.34 2.97
N LEU A 190 10.75 26.30 3.46
CA LEU A 190 9.72 26.47 4.50
C LEU A 190 10.28 26.59 5.91
N ASN A 191 11.51 26.12 6.11
CA ASN A 191 12.17 26.10 7.41
C ASN A 191 13.46 26.91 7.37
N PRO A 192 13.92 27.46 8.50
CA PRO A 192 15.22 28.10 8.58
C PRO A 192 16.35 27.12 8.26
N ALA A 193 17.45 27.65 7.73
CA ALA A 193 18.64 26.87 7.46
C ALA A 193 19.15 26.18 8.75
N PRO A 194 19.65 24.94 8.66
CA PRO A 194 20.20 24.24 9.82
C PRO A 194 21.40 24.98 10.43
N PRO A 195 21.52 25.04 11.76
CA PRO A 195 22.74 25.49 12.42
C PRO A 195 23.97 24.74 11.91
N LEU A 196 25.12 25.42 11.82
CA LEU A 196 26.37 24.84 11.32
C LEU A 196 26.82 23.60 12.12
N ALA A 197 26.51 23.55 13.41
CA ALA A 197 26.80 22.39 14.26
C ALA A 197 26.00 21.14 13.83
N GLU A 198 24.72 21.30 13.48
CA GLU A 198 23.88 20.20 12.95
C GLU A 198 24.46 19.68 11.63
N GLN A 199 24.82 20.60 10.72
CA GLN A 199 25.40 20.26 9.42
C GLN A 199 26.72 19.46 9.57
N ARG A 200 27.64 19.93 10.43
CA ARG A 200 28.92 19.24 10.69
C ARG A 200 28.71 17.86 11.29
N SER A 201 27.81 17.72 12.27
CA SER A 201 27.49 16.43 12.88
C SER A 201 26.90 15.43 11.87
N ARG A 202 26.03 15.91 10.97
CA ARG A 202 25.50 15.12 9.84
C ARG A 202 26.60 14.68 8.89
N GLU A 203 27.50 15.57 8.50
CA GLU A 203 28.64 15.25 7.62
C GLU A 203 29.58 14.21 8.25
N GLU A 204 29.87 14.32 9.55
CA GLU A 204 30.67 13.32 10.27
C GLU A 204 29.98 11.96 10.31
N THR A 205 28.66 11.96 10.53
CA THR A 205 27.83 10.75 10.45
C THR A 205 27.91 10.10 9.07
N LEU A 206 27.70 10.87 7.99
CA LEU A 206 27.79 10.39 6.62
C LEU A 206 29.20 9.84 6.28
N LYS A 207 30.26 10.50 6.76
CA LYS A 207 31.63 9.98 6.62
C LYS A 207 31.81 8.64 7.34
N GLY A 208 31.23 8.49 8.54
CA GLY A 208 31.24 7.23 9.27
C GLY A 208 30.53 6.10 8.51
N ILE A 209 29.33 6.38 8.00
CA ILE A 209 28.54 5.44 7.20
C ILE A 209 29.32 5.02 5.94
N ARG A 210 29.91 5.98 5.21
CA ARG A 210 30.73 5.70 4.02
C ARG A 210 31.90 4.78 4.31
N ARG A 211 32.63 5.02 5.42
CA ARG A 211 33.75 4.14 5.82
C ARG A 211 33.29 2.73 6.18
N GLN A 212 32.17 2.61 6.90
CA GLN A 212 31.61 1.29 7.22
C GLN A 212 31.24 0.54 5.93
N TYR A 213 30.52 1.22 5.03
CA TYR A 213 30.13 0.68 3.74
C TYR A 213 31.35 0.27 2.88
N GLU A 214 32.37 1.12 2.76
CA GLU A 214 33.61 0.80 2.04
C GLU A 214 34.29 -0.46 2.60
N SER A 215 34.29 -0.61 3.93
CA SER A 215 34.80 -1.81 4.58
C SER A 215 33.99 -3.06 4.27
N GLU A 216 32.66 -2.98 4.20
CA GLU A 216 31.78 -4.11 3.87
C GLU A 216 31.91 -4.51 2.40
N CYS A 217 32.01 -3.53 1.50
CA CYS A 217 32.29 -3.77 0.09
C CYS A 217 33.63 -4.46 -0.12
N ALA A 218 34.68 -3.98 0.56
CA ALA A 218 36.01 -4.58 0.46
C ALA A 218 36.00 -6.06 0.86
N LYS A 219 35.19 -6.46 1.86
CA LYS A 219 35.03 -7.88 2.24
C LYS A 219 34.45 -8.72 1.10
N LEU A 220 33.38 -8.24 0.45
CA LEU A 220 32.74 -8.98 -0.65
C LEU A 220 33.66 -9.03 -1.88
N THR A 221 34.25 -7.91 -2.27
CA THR A 221 35.08 -7.82 -3.49
C THR A 221 36.45 -8.49 -3.35
N ALA A 222 36.90 -8.75 -2.12
CA ALA A 222 38.16 -9.46 -1.88
C ALA A 222 38.03 -10.98 -2.07
N LEU A 223 36.81 -11.53 -2.10
CA LEU A 223 36.59 -12.96 -2.30
C LEU A 223 36.96 -13.38 -3.72
N SER A 224 37.74 -14.44 -3.84
CA SER A 224 37.93 -15.14 -5.12
C SER A 224 36.68 -15.96 -5.49
N VAL A 225 36.57 -16.33 -6.77
CA VAL A 225 35.48 -17.23 -7.24
C VAL A 225 35.54 -18.58 -6.52
N GLU A 226 36.75 -19.08 -6.25
CA GLU A 226 36.97 -20.31 -5.49
C GLU A 226 36.56 -20.18 -4.03
N GLU A 227 36.90 -19.07 -3.37
CA GLU A 227 36.49 -18.78 -1.98
C GLU A 227 34.98 -18.68 -1.87
N LEU A 228 34.34 -17.96 -2.80
CA LEU A 228 32.88 -17.88 -2.90
C LEU A 228 32.26 -19.27 -3.11
N GLY A 229 32.86 -20.09 -3.98
CA GLY A 229 32.44 -21.47 -4.23
C GLY A 229 32.50 -22.32 -2.95
N GLN A 230 33.54 -22.16 -2.15
CA GLN A 230 33.68 -22.85 -0.86
C GLN A 230 32.64 -22.38 0.16
N ILE A 231 32.43 -21.06 0.28
CA ILE A 231 31.39 -20.49 1.16
C ILE A 231 30.01 -21.03 0.79
N ASN A 232 29.66 -21.03 -0.50
CA ASN A 232 28.38 -21.55 -0.96
C ASN A 232 28.22 -23.07 -0.74
N GLN A 233 29.30 -23.84 -0.81
CA GLN A 233 29.27 -25.26 -0.43
C GLN A 233 29.03 -25.45 1.08
N ASP A 234 29.66 -24.63 1.91
CA ASP A 234 29.48 -24.67 3.37
C ASP A 234 28.05 -24.30 3.75
N ILE A 235 27.47 -23.28 3.10
CA ILE A 235 26.06 -22.89 3.22
C ILE A 235 25.14 -24.06 2.84
N ALA A 236 25.31 -24.61 1.64
CA ALA A 236 24.48 -25.71 1.15
C ALA A 236 24.53 -26.92 2.07
N LYS A 237 25.71 -27.24 2.62
CA LYS A 237 25.90 -28.33 3.57
C LYS A 237 25.15 -28.11 4.89
N ARG A 238 25.16 -26.90 5.47
CA ARG A 238 24.43 -26.60 6.72
C ARG A 238 22.92 -26.52 6.52
N LEU A 239 22.50 -26.08 5.34
CA LEU A 239 21.10 -25.98 4.94
C LEU A 239 20.53 -27.31 4.42
N ALA A 240 21.35 -28.34 4.22
CA ALA A 240 20.87 -29.67 3.87
C ALA A 240 19.89 -30.22 4.92
N GLY A 241 18.84 -30.91 4.46
CA GLY A 241 17.87 -31.58 5.33
C GLY A 241 16.42 -31.25 4.99
N PRO A 242 15.48 -31.61 5.88
CA PRO A 242 14.06 -31.42 5.62
C PRO A 242 13.68 -29.94 5.60
N VAL A 243 12.87 -29.57 4.60
CA VAL A 243 12.36 -28.20 4.40
C VAL A 243 10.87 -28.11 4.69
N ASN A 244 10.41 -26.96 5.15
CA ASN A 244 8.97 -26.72 5.28
C ASN A 244 8.28 -26.56 3.90
N LYS A 245 6.96 -26.33 3.88
CA LYS A 245 6.19 -26.13 2.64
C LYS A 245 6.66 -24.94 1.78
N GLN A 246 7.43 -24.02 2.36
CA GLN A 246 7.99 -22.84 1.71
C GLN A 246 9.49 -23.04 1.36
N GLN A 247 9.97 -24.29 1.35
CA GLN A 247 11.38 -24.63 1.08
C GLN A 247 12.38 -24.01 2.07
N LYS A 248 11.91 -23.58 3.25
CA LYS A 248 12.78 -23.04 4.29
C LYS A 248 13.29 -24.14 5.21
N VAL A 249 14.57 -24.02 5.53
CA VAL A 249 15.32 -24.81 6.49
C VAL A 249 15.24 -24.10 7.84
N LEU A 250 14.66 -24.78 8.82
CA LEU A 250 14.54 -24.26 10.19
C LEU A 250 15.71 -24.77 11.03
N ARG A 251 16.33 -23.85 11.77
CA ARG A 251 17.47 -24.12 12.65
C ARG A 251 17.33 -23.33 13.95
N GLU A 252 18.03 -23.79 14.97
CA GLU A 252 18.13 -23.10 16.25
C GLU A 252 19.49 -22.40 16.30
N ALA A 253 19.49 -21.10 16.60
CA ALA A 253 20.69 -20.28 16.72
C ALA A 253 20.51 -19.31 17.90
N TYR A 254 21.45 -19.34 18.85
CA TYR A 254 21.47 -18.47 20.03
C TYR A 254 20.12 -18.47 20.81
N GLY A 255 19.52 -19.64 20.97
CA GLY A 255 18.26 -19.82 21.72
C GLY A 255 16.97 -19.47 20.97
N SER A 256 17.06 -19.08 19.69
CA SER A 256 15.90 -18.74 18.85
C SER A 256 15.84 -19.58 17.57
N ILE A 257 14.64 -19.74 17.01
CA ILE A 257 14.48 -20.31 15.68
C ILE A 257 14.81 -19.26 14.63
N VAL A 258 15.65 -19.67 13.69
CA VAL A 258 15.94 -18.98 12.44
C VAL A 258 15.51 -19.89 11.28
N ALA A 259 14.92 -19.29 10.26
CA ALA A 259 14.66 -19.96 8.99
C ALA A 259 15.69 -19.46 7.98
N LEU A 260 15.98 -20.20 6.93
CA LEU A 260 16.62 -19.70 5.70
C LEU A 260 16.11 -20.54 4.54
N SER A 261 16.08 -19.99 3.33
CA SER A 261 15.71 -20.80 2.18
C SER A 261 16.78 -21.85 1.89
N GLN A 262 16.40 -23.05 1.45
CA GLN A 262 17.39 -24.10 1.13
C GLN A 262 18.34 -23.70 -0.01
N ASN A 263 17.89 -22.82 -0.90
CA ASN A 263 18.68 -22.28 -2.00
C ASN A 263 19.40 -20.97 -1.66
N THR A 264 19.46 -20.55 -0.38
CA THR A 264 20.25 -19.39 0.02
C THR A 264 21.71 -19.59 -0.38
N GLN A 265 22.26 -18.64 -1.13
CA GLN A 265 23.64 -18.61 -1.61
C GLN A 265 24.04 -17.15 -1.87
N ILE A 266 25.34 -16.88 -1.90
CA ILE A 266 25.89 -15.59 -2.35
C ILE A 266 26.10 -15.69 -3.87
N GLU A 267 25.31 -14.93 -4.63
CA GLU A 267 25.23 -15.05 -6.11
C GLU A 267 26.20 -14.13 -6.86
N GLU A 268 26.53 -12.98 -6.27
CA GLU A 268 27.22 -11.88 -6.96
C GLU A 268 28.35 -11.32 -6.09
N LEU A 269 29.55 -11.18 -6.67
CA LEU A 269 30.69 -10.45 -6.07
C LEU A 269 30.70 -8.98 -6.49
N GLU A 270 30.11 -8.67 -7.64
CA GLU A 270 30.02 -7.31 -8.16
C GLU A 270 28.83 -6.59 -7.56
N ILE A 271 29.08 -5.39 -7.03
CA ILE A 271 28.03 -4.57 -6.43
C ILE A 271 27.25 -3.87 -7.57
N PRO A 272 25.96 -4.20 -7.76
CA PRO A 272 25.18 -3.65 -8.86
C PRO A 272 24.97 -2.14 -8.69
N GLN A 273 24.93 -1.43 -9.81
CA GLN A 273 24.47 -0.04 -9.83
C GLN A 273 22.97 -0.01 -9.55
N THR A 274 22.58 0.41 -8.35
CA THR A 274 21.18 0.49 -7.94
C THR A 274 20.63 1.88 -8.21
N ARG A 275 19.48 1.95 -8.88
CA ARG A 275 18.80 3.21 -9.16
C ARG A 275 17.84 3.54 -8.03
N LEU A 276 18.13 4.59 -7.26
CA LEU A 276 17.28 5.12 -6.19
C LEU A 276 16.78 6.54 -6.51
N GLN A 277 16.55 6.84 -7.79
CA GLN A 277 16.26 8.19 -8.26
C GLN A 277 15.12 8.87 -7.48
N GLY A 278 14.03 8.15 -7.19
CA GLY A 278 12.94 8.69 -6.37
C GLY A 278 13.35 9.08 -4.95
N VAL A 279 14.25 8.32 -4.31
CA VAL A 279 14.76 8.63 -2.97
C VAL A 279 15.70 9.83 -3.02
N VAL A 280 16.53 9.92 -4.06
CA VAL A 280 17.43 11.07 -4.29
C VAL A 280 16.63 12.35 -4.50
N GLU A 281 15.60 12.33 -5.35
CA GLU A 281 14.80 13.51 -5.60
C GLU A 281 13.93 13.89 -4.38
N LEU A 282 13.47 12.92 -3.60
CA LEU A 282 12.84 13.19 -2.30
C LEU A 282 13.83 13.87 -1.33
N HIS A 283 15.08 13.40 -1.28
CA HIS A 283 16.13 14.01 -0.47
C HIS A 283 16.40 15.47 -0.90
N GLU A 284 16.53 15.72 -2.19
CA GLU A 284 16.74 17.06 -2.75
C GLU A 284 15.57 17.99 -2.42
N TYR A 285 14.33 17.50 -2.57
CA TYR A 285 13.12 18.23 -2.23
C TYR A 285 13.07 18.60 -0.74
N LEU A 286 13.33 17.65 0.16
CA LEU A 286 13.35 17.91 1.60
C LEU A 286 14.49 18.87 1.99
N ASN A 287 15.69 18.68 1.43
CA ASN A 287 16.83 19.57 1.66
C ASN A 287 16.52 21.01 1.23
N PHE A 288 15.81 21.20 0.11
CA PHE A 288 15.37 22.53 -0.32
C PHE A 288 14.51 23.21 0.74
N HIS A 289 13.65 22.47 1.45
CA HIS A 289 12.88 23.00 2.57
C HIS A 289 13.60 22.94 3.93
N ASN A 290 14.92 22.71 3.95
CA ASN A 290 15.73 22.56 5.16
C ASN A 290 15.21 21.46 6.12
N VAL A 291 14.72 20.35 5.55
CA VAL A 291 14.33 19.13 6.25
C VAL A 291 15.32 18.03 5.89
N ASP A 292 15.95 17.42 6.90
CA ASP A 292 16.86 16.30 6.65
C ASP A 292 16.08 15.01 6.34
N LEU A 293 16.60 14.20 5.42
CA LEU A 293 16.12 12.84 5.18
C LEU A 293 17.03 11.82 5.88
N ILE A 294 16.46 11.01 6.76
CA ILE A 294 17.11 9.80 7.32
C ILE A 294 16.35 8.58 6.82
N VAL A 295 17.03 7.67 6.12
CA VAL A 295 16.43 6.44 5.61
C VAL A 295 16.75 5.28 6.55
N VAL A 296 15.72 4.51 6.91
CA VAL A 296 15.84 3.29 7.70
C VAL A 296 15.47 2.11 6.81
N PRO A 297 16.44 1.52 6.10
CA PRO A 297 16.21 0.29 5.35
C PRO A 297 16.07 -0.86 6.35
N VAL A 298 14.83 -1.29 6.60
CA VAL A 298 14.59 -2.45 7.48
C VAL A 298 15.23 -3.66 6.81
N PRO A 299 16.20 -4.33 7.48
CA PRO A 299 16.90 -5.45 6.88
C PRO A 299 15.94 -6.61 6.67
N ASP A 300 16.14 -7.35 5.59
CA ASP A 300 15.37 -8.55 5.36
C ASP A 300 15.72 -9.58 6.42
N TRP A 301 14.70 -10.29 6.90
CA TRP A 301 14.87 -11.29 7.95
C TRP A 301 15.87 -12.37 7.53
N GLU A 302 15.96 -12.71 6.24
CA GLU A 302 16.90 -13.68 5.68
C GLU A 302 18.35 -13.24 5.89
N GLU A 303 18.65 -11.94 5.80
CA GLU A 303 20.00 -11.43 6.01
C GLU A 303 20.41 -11.51 7.48
N ILE A 304 19.46 -11.22 8.38
CA ILE A 304 19.69 -11.41 9.82
C ILE A 304 19.88 -12.90 10.13
N ALA A 305 19.00 -13.76 9.62
CA ALA A 305 19.09 -15.20 9.81
C ALA A 305 20.38 -15.81 9.25
N PHE A 306 20.88 -15.29 8.13
CA PHE A 306 22.18 -15.65 7.55
C PHE A 306 23.31 -15.37 8.53
N ASN A 307 23.42 -14.13 9.02
CA ASN A 307 24.46 -13.75 9.98
C ASN A 307 24.36 -14.50 11.32
N MET A 308 23.17 -14.97 11.69
CA MET A 308 22.97 -15.80 12.87
C MET A 308 23.40 -17.26 12.67
N LEU A 309 23.19 -17.85 11.48
CA LEU A 309 23.57 -19.23 11.17
C LEU A 309 25.00 -19.41 10.69
N PHE A 310 25.59 -18.33 10.17
CA PHE A 310 26.93 -18.30 9.61
C PHE A 310 27.73 -17.12 10.21
N PRO A 311 27.97 -17.10 11.53
CA PRO A 311 28.70 -16.01 12.18
C PRO A 311 30.13 -15.83 11.66
N GLU A 312 30.76 -16.88 11.10
CA GLU A 312 32.07 -16.77 10.44
C GLU A 312 32.05 -15.94 9.16
N TYR A 313 30.87 -15.72 8.58
CA TYR A 313 30.63 -14.93 7.38
C TYR A 313 29.98 -13.57 7.73
N GLU A 314 30.03 -13.16 9.00
CA GLU A 314 29.41 -11.91 9.45
C GLU A 314 29.95 -10.68 8.69
N GLY A 315 29.01 -9.90 8.16
CA GLY A 315 29.31 -8.72 7.36
C GLY A 315 29.61 -9.01 5.89
N LEU A 316 29.47 -10.27 5.43
CA LEU A 316 29.30 -10.58 4.01
C LEU A 316 27.84 -10.29 3.61
N LEU A 317 27.56 -9.01 3.43
CA LEU A 317 26.26 -8.53 2.97
C LEU A 317 26.07 -8.86 1.48
N GLY A 318 24.82 -9.12 1.08
CA GLY A 318 24.50 -9.36 -0.32
C GLY A 318 24.81 -8.16 -1.21
N ALA A 319 25.31 -8.41 -2.43
CA ALA A 319 25.70 -7.36 -3.38
C ALA A 319 24.59 -6.31 -3.61
N ARG A 320 23.33 -6.76 -3.74
CA ARG A 320 22.17 -5.87 -3.95
C ARG A 320 21.98 -4.87 -2.80
N ARG A 321 22.14 -5.31 -1.56
CA ARG A 321 22.06 -4.46 -0.37
C ARG A 321 23.15 -3.40 -0.39
N LEU A 322 24.39 -3.84 -0.63
CA LEU A 322 25.52 -2.93 -0.77
C LEU A 322 25.25 -1.92 -1.89
N GLY A 323 24.65 -2.34 -3.00
CA GLY A 323 24.24 -1.43 -4.08
C GLY A 323 23.24 -0.35 -3.65
N VAL A 324 22.26 -0.70 -2.81
CA VAL A 324 21.29 0.26 -2.24
C VAL A 324 21.98 1.23 -1.28
N VAL A 325 22.78 0.73 -0.34
CA VAL A 325 23.51 1.56 0.64
C VAL A 325 24.51 2.49 -0.07
N LYS A 326 25.20 1.99 -1.10
CA LYS A 326 26.08 2.76 -1.98
C LYS A 326 25.36 3.96 -2.57
N ALA A 327 24.23 3.71 -3.23
CA ALA A 327 23.46 4.73 -3.91
C ALA A 327 22.99 5.83 -2.94
N MET A 328 22.59 5.46 -1.71
CA MET A 328 22.26 6.44 -0.66
C MET A 328 23.49 7.25 -0.23
N CYS A 329 24.62 6.58 0.04
CA CYS A 329 25.86 7.24 0.48
C CYS A 329 26.42 8.22 -0.57
N GLU A 330 26.38 7.85 -1.85
CA GLU A 330 26.80 8.67 -2.98
C GLU A 330 25.90 9.90 -3.14
N ALA A 331 24.60 9.75 -2.88
CA ALA A 331 23.63 10.84 -2.88
C ALA A 331 23.67 11.72 -1.61
N GLY A 332 24.52 11.40 -0.62
CA GLY A 332 24.59 12.16 0.63
C GLY A 332 23.40 11.90 1.58
N ILE A 333 22.65 10.82 1.35
CA ILE A 333 21.50 10.43 2.15
C ILE A 333 21.98 9.62 3.35
N GLU A 334 21.57 10.04 4.55
CA GLU A 334 21.88 9.31 5.78
C GLU A 334 21.04 8.04 5.87
N CYS A 335 21.69 6.90 6.12
CA CYS A 335 21.01 5.63 6.32
C CYS A 335 21.33 5.02 7.69
N VAL A 336 20.30 4.47 8.35
CA VAL A 336 20.44 3.72 9.60
C VAL A 336 20.37 2.22 9.29
N ASP A 337 21.53 1.62 9.04
CA ASP A 337 21.65 0.17 8.90
C ASP A 337 21.72 -0.50 10.29
N ALA A 338 20.64 -1.14 10.69
CA ALA A 338 20.56 -1.77 12.01
C ALA A 338 21.05 -3.22 12.07
N SER A 339 21.59 -3.80 10.99
CA SER A 339 21.77 -5.26 10.90
C SER A 339 22.78 -5.81 11.90
N ALA A 340 23.93 -5.14 12.05
CA ALA A 340 24.93 -5.51 13.03
C ALA A 340 24.38 -5.37 14.46
N ASN A 341 23.67 -4.29 14.74
CA ASN A 341 23.05 -4.03 16.05
C ASN A 341 21.96 -5.06 16.38
N LEU A 342 21.16 -5.48 15.38
CA LEU A 342 20.16 -6.53 15.54
C LEU A 342 20.81 -7.88 15.80
N CYS A 343 21.85 -8.26 15.06
CA CYS A 343 22.60 -9.49 15.32
C CYS A 343 23.24 -9.48 16.71
N ALA A 344 23.84 -8.36 17.12
CA ALA A 344 24.42 -8.20 18.45
C ALA A 344 23.36 -8.27 19.56
N ALA A 345 22.22 -7.61 19.39
CA ALA A 345 21.10 -7.68 20.33
C ALA A 345 20.54 -9.10 20.42
N TRP A 346 20.45 -9.81 19.30
CA TRP A 346 20.01 -11.20 19.26
C TRP A 346 20.93 -12.10 20.08
N ARG A 347 22.25 -12.04 19.83
CA ARG A 347 23.25 -12.84 20.57
C ARG A 347 23.24 -12.58 22.08
N LYS A 348 22.91 -11.35 22.50
CA LYS A 348 22.84 -10.96 23.92
C LYS A 348 21.54 -11.37 24.60
N SER A 349 20.41 -11.26 23.90
CA SER A 349 19.08 -11.37 24.52
C SER A 349 18.72 -12.81 24.94
N ASN A 350 19.35 -13.84 24.37
CA ASN A 350 19.12 -15.27 24.64
C ASN A 350 17.64 -15.73 24.57
N ASN A 351 16.67 -14.87 24.26
CA ASN A 351 15.24 -15.19 24.18
C ASN A 351 14.33 -14.05 23.63
N GLU A 352 14.72 -13.36 22.58
CA GLU A 352 13.83 -12.38 21.93
C GLU A 352 13.67 -12.68 20.43
N LEU A 353 12.43 -12.70 19.96
CA LEU A 353 12.11 -12.78 18.54
C LEU A 353 12.42 -11.41 17.93
N PHE A 354 13.16 -11.34 16.82
CA PHE A 354 13.41 -10.07 16.12
C PHE A 354 12.43 -9.86 14.96
N PHE A 355 11.84 -10.94 14.45
CA PHE A 355 10.79 -10.87 13.42
C PHE A 355 9.69 -11.87 13.78
N TYR A 356 8.53 -11.72 13.16
CA TYR A 356 7.39 -12.62 13.35
C TYR A 356 7.58 -13.95 12.56
N TYR A 357 8.63 -14.67 12.94
CA TYR A 357 9.08 -15.90 12.26
C TYR A 357 8.10 -17.07 12.35
N PRO A 358 8.13 -18.01 11.37
CA PRO A 358 8.83 -18.00 10.08
C PRO A 358 7.91 -17.66 8.88
N SER A 359 6.64 -17.31 9.14
CA SER A 359 5.64 -17.03 8.12
C SER A 359 5.44 -15.54 7.82
N ASP A 360 5.96 -14.65 8.66
CA ASP A 360 5.76 -13.22 8.55
C ASP A 360 7.11 -12.47 8.58
N PRO A 361 7.47 -11.73 7.51
CA PRO A 361 8.72 -10.98 7.44
C PRO A 361 8.70 -9.68 8.25
N HIS A 362 7.59 -9.29 8.88
CA HIS A 362 7.50 -8.02 9.61
C HIS A 362 8.41 -8.02 10.85
N PRO A 363 9.03 -6.86 11.15
CA PRO A 363 9.84 -6.68 12.34
C PRO A 363 9.01 -6.88 13.61
N TYR A 364 9.60 -7.55 14.58
CA TYR A 364 9.06 -7.63 15.93
C TYR A 364 9.36 -6.35 16.71
N GLY A 365 8.65 -6.13 17.83
CA GLY A 365 8.88 -4.97 18.71
C GLY A 365 10.33 -4.78 19.14
N LYS A 366 11.08 -5.87 19.35
CA LYS A 366 12.51 -5.78 19.67
C LYS A 366 13.35 -5.21 18.52
N THR A 367 13.02 -5.54 17.28
CA THR A 367 13.69 -4.95 16.11
C THR A 367 13.44 -3.45 16.03
N HIS A 368 12.19 -3.03 16.28
CA HIS A 368 11.89 -1.60 16.39
C HIS A 368 12.66 -0.95 17.53
N GLU A 369 12.76 -1.60 18.69
CA GLU A 369 13.51 -1.05 19.83
C GLU A 369 14.96 -0.74 19.46
N VAL A 370 15.67 -1.70 18.86
CA VAL A 370 17.07 -1.55 18.43
C VAL A 370 17.21 -0.44 17.38
N ILE A 371 16.32 -0.42 16.38
CA ILE A 371 16.35 0.59 15.32
C ILE A 371 16.06 1.99 15.89
N VAL A 372 15.09 2.10 16.79
CA VAL A 372 14.71 3.38 17.41
C VAL A 372 15.81 3.91 18.33
N ASP A 373 16.54 3.04 19.03
CA ASP A 373 17.72 3.46 19.80
C ASP A 373 18.76 4.12 18.90
N MET A 374 19.05 3.51 17.75
CA MET A 374 19.96 4.09 16.76
C MET A 374 19.43 5.40 16.17
N LEU A 375 18.11 5.51 15.91
CA LEU A 375 17.50 6.77 15.47
C LEU A 375 17.63 7.86 16.53
N CYS A 376 17.40 7.53 17.80
CA CYS A 376 17.53 8.45 18.91
C CYS A 376 18.98 9.00 19.02
N GLU A 377 19.99 8.17 18.77
CA GLU A 377 21.39 8.62 18.68
C GLU A 377 21.59 9.62 17.53
N ARG A 378 21.02 9.37 16.35
CA ARG A 378 21.11 10.30 15.21
C ARG A 378 20.43 11.64 15.51
N LEU A 379 19.27 11.59 16.16
CA LEU A 379 18.43 12.75 16.42
C LEU A 379 18.98 13.68 17.53
N GLN A 380 19.92 13.19 18.35
CA GLN A 380 20.57 13.99 19.40
C GLN A 380 21.28 15.25 18.89
N ARG A 381 21.64 15.31 17.61
CA ARG A 381 22.32 16.47 17.01
C ARG A 381 21.43 17.70 16.87
N TYR A 382 20.11 17.53 16.80
CA TYR A 382 19.19 18.63 16.51
C TYR A 382 18.89 19.47 17.75
N GLU A 383 18.69 20.77 17.56
CA GLU A 383 18.38 21.68 18.66
C GLU A 383 17.11 21.29 19.42
N PHE A 384 16.07 20.84 18.70
CA PHE A 384 14.80 20.42 19.32
C PHE A 384 15.00 19.30 20.34
N TRP A 385 16.03 18.46 20.20
CA TRP A 385 16.29 17.31 21.08
C TRP A 385 16.51 17.70 22.54
N LYS A 386 17.00 18.92 22.79
CA LYS A 386 17.34 19.40 24.14
C LYS A 386 16.11 19.61 25.02
N ASN A 387 14.96 19.89 24.40
CA ASN A 387 13.72 20.26 25.09
C ASN A 387 12.56 19.38 24.60
N PRO A 388 12.51 18.10 25.02
CA PRO A 388 11.40 17.23 24.66
C PRO A 388 10.06 17.78 25.18
N PRO A 389 9.02 17.88 24.33
CA PRO A 389 7.70 18.37 24.75
C PRO A 389 7.02 17.48 25.81
N TYR A 390 7.42 16.21 25.89
CA TYR A 390 6.86 15.24 26.81
C TYR A 390 7.94 14.67 27.74
N ASP A 391 7.66 14.62 29.05
CA ASP A 391 8.49 13.88 30.01
C ASP A 391 8.42 12.38 29.68
N LYS A 392 9.58 11.75 29.50
CA LYS A 392 9.71 10.31 29.23
C LYS A 392 9.04 9.45 30.30
N LYS A 393 8.91 9.92 31.53
CA LYS A 393 8.22 9.21 32.64
C LYS A 393 6.71 9.07 32.43
N ARG A 394 6.11 9.88 31.56
CA ARG A 394 4.69 9.75 31.17
C ARG A 394 4.46 8.56 30.25
N PHE A 395 5.52 8.07 29.61
CA PHE A 395 5.43 6.90 28.75
C PHE A 395 5.69 5.62 29.53
N ALA A 396 4.91 4.59 29.25
CA ALA A 396 5.16 3.25 29.73
C ALA A 396 5.21 2.27 28.56
N VAL A 397 6.28 1.48 28.47
CA VAL A 397 6.35 0.39 27.49
C VAL A 397 5.88 -0.88 28.17
N ARG A 398 4.74 -1.41 27.70
CA ARG A 398 4.16 -2.66 28.17
C ARG A 398 4.40 -3.78 27.17
N HIS A 399 4.63 -4.96 27.74
CA HIS A 399 4.75 -6.22 27.03
C HIS A 399 3.60 -7.12 27.46
N GLU A 400 2.49 -7.09 26.72
CA GLU A 400 1.33 -7.91 27.09
C GLU A 400 1.58 -9.40 26.78
N PRO A 401 1.24 -10.33 27.70
CA PRO A 401 1.30 -11.76 27.43
C PRO A 401 0.04 -12.24 26.68
N ARG A 402 0.01 -13.02 25.60
CA ARG A 402 0.95 -13.54 24.59
C ARG A 402 0.05 -14.29 23.59
N LYS A 403 0.07 -14.02 22.29
CA LYS A 403 -0.50 -14.96 21.30
C LYS A 403 0.43 -16.19 21.25
N PRO A 404 -0.06 -17.41 21.51
CA PRO A 404 0.76 -18.61 21.31
C PRO A 404 0.98 -18.81 19.82
N ALA A 405 2.23 -18.99 19.42
CA ALA A 405 2.58 -19.46 18.09
C ALA A 405 3.31 -20.79 18.25
N SER A 406 2.92 -21.78 17.46
CA SER A 406 3.59 -23.07 17.45
C SER A 406 3.93 -23.48 16.04
N TYR A 407 5.19 -23.81 15.80
CA TYR A 407 5.68 -24.26 14.50
C TYR A 407 6.18 -25.69 14.59
N LYS A 408 5.72 -26.51 13.65
CA LYS A 408 6.22 -27.86 13.48
C LYS A 408 7.53 -27.81 12.71
N VAL A 409 8.64 -28.11 13.38
CA VAL A 409 9.92 -28.32 12.72
C VAL A 409 9.93 -29.75 12.17
N GLN A 410 10.05 -29.92 10.86
CA GLN A 410 10.13 -31.26 10.27
C GLN A 410 11.35 -32.01 10.83
N GLY A 411 11.15 -33.27 11.23
CA GLY A 411 12.19 -34.09 11.86
C GLY A 411 12.27 -33.96 13.39
N ARG A 412 11.40 -33.17 14.04
CA ARG A 412 11.24 -33.15 15.51
C ARG A 412 9.84 -33.61 15.93
N GLU A 413 9.76 -34.36 17.03
CA GLU A 413 8.49 -34.84 17.59
C GLU A 413 7.66 -33.74 18.26
N LYS A 414 8.30 -32.67 18.75
CA LYS A 414 7.63 -31.57 19.47
C LYS A 414 7.57 -30.29 18.65
N ASN A 415 6.41 -29.63 18.65
CA ASN A 415 6.25 -28.30 18.08
C ASN A 415 7.09 -27.28 18.85
N PHE A 416 7.80 -26.40 18.15
CA PHE A 416 8.39 -25.23 18.75
C PHE A 416 7.27 -24.24 19.08
N SER A 417 6.91 -24.17 20.35
CA SER A 417 5.89 -23.24 20.82
C SER A 417 6.58 -22.06 21.45
N PHE A 418 6.36 -20.89 20.89
CA PHE A 418 6.75 -19.64 21.50
C PHE A 418 5.52 -18.82 21.78
N LYS A 419 5.73 -17.84 22.63
CA LYS A 419 4.73 -16.87 22.95
C LYS A 419 5.41 -15.52 22.75
N TYR A 420 4.86 -14.66 21.92
CA TYR A 420 5.44 -13.36 21.66
C TYR A 420 4.63 -12.26 22.38
N PRO A 421 5.29 -11.35 23.12
CA PRO A 421 4.58 -10.22 23.71
C PRO A 421 4.05 -9.27 22.63
N LEU A 422 2.95 -8.58 22.91
CA LEU A 422 2.61 -7.40 22.14
C LEU A 422 3.35 -6.20 22.72
N TRP A 423 4.01 -5.43 21.86
CA TRP A 423 4.63 -4.16 22.27
C TRP A 423 3.59 -3.07 22.21
N GLN A 424 3.28 -2.51 23.37
CA GLN A 424 2.35 -1.42 23.50
C GLN A 424 3.04 -0.31 24.28
N VAL A 425 3.04 0.89 23.72
CA VAL A 425 3.46 2.08 24.45
C VAL A 425 2.21 2.77 24.94
N GLU A 426 2.23 3.22 26.18
CA GLU A 426 1.19 4.05 26.77
C GLU A 426 1.73 5.45 27.02
N LEU A 427 0.87 6.46 26.94
CA LEU A 427 1.10 7.82 27.41
C LEU A 427 0.04 8.13 28.49
N ASP A 428 0.48 8.44 29.70
CA ASP A 428 -0.38 8.67 30.88
C ASP A 428 -1.39 7.53 31.13
N GLY A 429 -0.95 6.29 30.91
CA GLY A 429 -1.77 5.08 31.10
C GLY A 429 -2.73 4.74 29.95
N ASN A 430 -2.75 5.53 28.87
CA ASN A 430 -3.54 5.24 27.67
C ASN A 430 -2.66 4.73 26.55
N ALA A 431 -3.13 3.74 25.78
CA ALA A 431 -2.42 3.23 24.62
C ALA A 431 -2.08 4.37 23.63
N LEU A 432 -0.80 4.52 23.29
CA LEU A 432 -0.35 5.51 22.33
C LEU A 432 -0.67 5.02 20.91
N LEU A 433 -1.86 5.39 20.47
CA LEU A 433 -2.40 5.05 19.18
C LEU A 433 -2.65 6.30 18.34
N GLU A 434 -2.20 7.51 18.68
CA GLU A 434 -2.38 8.69 17.84
C GLU A 434 -1.13 9.57 17.87
N PHE A 435 -0.77 10.14 16.72
CA PHE A 435 0.48 10.88 16.48
C PHE A 435 0.19 12.23 15.80
N LYS A 436 -0.66 13.04 16.44
CA LYS A 436 -1.20 14.31 15.90
C LYS A 436 -0.56 15.54 16.56
N ASP A 437 0.76 15.53 16.69
CA ASP A 437 1.47 16.70 17.21
C ASP A 437 1.79 17.67 16.05
N ASN A 438 0.96 18.70 15.89
CA ASN A 438 1.15 19.73 14.87
C ASN A 438 2.46 20.52 15.05
N ASN A 439 3.11 20.44 16.21
CA ASN A 439 4.40 21.05 16.50
C ASN A 439 5.56 20.03 16.45
N ALA A 440 5.31 18.79 16.02
CA ALA A 440 6.35 17.77 15.89
C ALA A 440 7.52 18.28 15.04
N ALA A 441 8.76 18.14 15.50
CA ALA A 441 9.93 18.44 14.67
C ALA A 441 10.29 17.27 13.72
N ILE A 442 9.70 16.10 13.95
CA ILE A 442 10.02 14.82 13.31
C ILE A 442 8.79 14.34 12.52
N ILE A 443 8.99 14.00 11.26
CA ILE A 443 8.04 13.18 10.49
C ILE A 443 8.58 11.75 10.49
N LEU A 444 7.77 10.77 10.85
CA LEU A 444 8.09 9.36 10.61
C LEU A 444 7.16 8.85 9.51
N ALA A 445 7.74 8.56 8.34
CA ALA A 445 7.01 8.06 7.18
C ALA A 445 7.35 6.59 6.93
N GLY A 446 6.34 5.77 6.66
CA GLY A 446 6.58 4.35 6.39
C GLY A 446 5.32 3.55 6.07
N ASN A 447 5.51 2.23 5.94
CA ASN A 447 4.42 1.28 5.69
C ASN A 447 4.26 0.32 6.87
N SER A 448 3.62 -0.84 6.66
CA SER A 448 3.40 -1.89 7.65
C SER A 448 4.66 -2.28 8.45
N PHE A 449 5.87 -2.05 7.91
CA PHE A 449 7.14 -2.28 8.59
C PHE A 449 7.47 -1.30 9.70
N THR A 450 6.66 -0.26 9.91
CA THR A 450 6.73 0.60 11.11
C THR A 450 5.83 0.10 12.24
N THR A 451 4.99 -0.90 11.95
CA THR A 451 4.05 -1.51 12.89
C THR A 451 4.48 -2.92 13.27
N SER A 452 3.93 -3.40 14.38
CA SER A 452 4.00 -4.81 14.75
C SER A 452 2.78 -5.59 14.21
N THR A 453 2.73 -6.93 14.37
CA THR A 453 1.63 -7.76 13.82
C THR A 453 0.22 -7.42 14.31
N SER A 454 0.05 -6.57 15.32
CA SER A 454 -1.26 -6.03 15.68
C SER A 454 -1.67 -4.81 14.85
N ALA A 455 -0.89 -4.44 13.84
CA ALA A 455 -0.96 -3.14 13.16
C ALA A 455 -0.76 -1.94 14.11
N ALA A 456 -0.25 -2.17 15.33
CA ALA A 456 0.04 -1.09 16.26
C ALA A 456 1.31 -0.34 15.82
N PRO A 457 1.29 1.01 15.86
CA PRO A 457 2.36 1.90 15.39
C PRO A 457 3.60 1.85 16.29
N THR A 458 4.32 0.74 16.26
CA THR A 458 5.31 0.37 17.28
C THR A 458 6.58 1.22 17.18
N ALA A 459 7.10 1.44 15.97
CA ALA A 459 8.26 2.30 15.75
C ALA A 459 8.04 3.76 16.19
N PRO A 460 7.00 4.48 15.74
CA PRO A 460 6.78 5.86 16.17
C PRO A 460 6.43 5.95 17.67
N ALA A 461 5.72 4.97 18.24
CA ALA A 461 5.43 4.96 19.66
C ALA A 461 6.68 4.78 20.52
N LEU A 462 7.58 3.87 20.12
CA LEU A 462 8.86 3.69 20.79
C LEU A 462 9.76 4.92 20.64
N LEU A 463 9.74 5.57 19.48
CA LEU A 463 10.46 6.82 19.28
C LEU A 463 9.95 7.88 20.24
N ALA A 464 8.64 8.05 20.39
CA ALA A 464 8.05 8.97 21.35
C ALA A 464 8.46 8.66 22.79
N ALA A 465 8.36 7.39 23.22
CA ALA A 465 8.73 6.97 24.57
C ALA A 465 10.22 7.18 24.89
N LYS A 466 11.11 6.85 23.95
CA LYS A 466 12.56 6.93 24.15
C LYS A 466 13.11 8.34 24.00
N SER A 467 12.50 9.17 23.17
CA SER A 467 12.97 10.54 22.90
C SER A 467 12.23 11.62 23.69
N GLY A 468 10.96 11.40 24.04
CA GLY A 468 10.05 12.46 24.53
C GLY A 468 9.52 13.36 23.42
N HIS A 469 9.80 13.04 22.15
CA HIS A 469 9.30 13.75 20.96
C HIS A 469 8.27 12.90 20.24
N MET A 470 7.03 13.39 20.17
CA MET A 470 5.99 12.76 19.37
C MET A 470 6.26 13.04 17.88
N PRO A 471 6.47 12.01 17.02
CA PRO A 471 6.57 12.25 15.59
C PRO A 471 5.19 12.55 15.01
N LEU A 472 5.15 13.29 13.90
CA LEU A 472 4.03 13.25 12.97
C LEU A 472 4.14 11.96 12.15
N TYR A 473 3.13 11.10 12.22
CA TYR A 473 3.21 9.76 11.62
C TYR A 473 2.49 9.70 10.28
N LEU A 474 3.27 9.63 9.20
CA LEU A 474 2.79 9.46 7.83
C LEU A 474 2.80 7.97 7.47
N TYR A 475 1.69 7.30 7.72
CA TYR A 475 1.55 5.86 7.59
C TYR A 475 0.56 5.44 6.51
N MET A 476 0.93 4.47 5.68
CA MET A 476 -0.01 3.78 4.81
C MET A 476 0.27 2.28 4.73
N ASN A 477 -0.75 1.49 5.03
CA ASN A 477 -0.68 0.04 5.07
C ASN A 477 -0.81 -0.57 3.67
N GLY A 478 0.17 -1.37 3.23
CA GLY A 478 0.11 -2.08 1.94
C GLY A 478 0.48 -1.25 0.69
N PHE A 479 0.98 -0.03 0.84
CA PHE A 479 1.29 0.86 -0.29
C PHE A 479 2.77 1.00 -0.63
N LEU A 480 2.99 1.45 -1.87
CA LEU A 480 4.29 1.84 -2.39
C LEU A 480 4.75 3.21 -1.86
N PRO A 481 6.06 3.47 -1.82
CA PRO A 481 6.64 4.73 -1.35
C PRO A 481 6.12 6.01 -2.03
N ASP A 482 5.59 5.91 -3.24
CA ASP A 482 5.09 7.06 -4.02
C ASP A 482 3.98 7.85 -3.30
N PHE A 483 3.23 7.18 -2.44
CA PHE A 483 2.20 7.85 -1.64
C PHE A 483 2.80 8.87 -0.68
N ILE A 484 3.92 8.54 -0.02
CA ILE A 484 4.60 9.47 0.89
C ILE A 484 4.95 10.76 0.14
N ALA A 485 5.54 10.61 -1.04
CA ALA A 485 5.90 11.74 -1.89
C ALA A 485 4.69 12.59 -2.29
N THR A 486 3.61 11.93 -2.66
CA THR A 486 2.34 12.58 -3.02
C THR A 486 1.77 13.43 -1.88
N TYR A 487 1.73 12.89 -0.66
CA TYR A 487 1.19 13.63 0.49
C TYR A 487 2.02 14.86 0.81
N LEU A 488 3.34 14.75 0.73
CA LEU A 488 4.24 15.89 0.93
C LEU A 488 3.97 16.99 -0.11
N LEU A 489 3.81 16.63 -1.39
CA LEU A 489 3.49 17.60 -2.45
C LEU A 489 2.10 18.25 -2.28
N LYS A 490 1.09 17.50 -1.83
CA LYS A 490 -0.28 17.99 -1.67
C LYS A 490 -0.42 19.04 -0.57
N ASN A 491 0.21 18.81 0.57
CA ASN A 491 0.10 19.67 1.74
C ASN A 491 1.49 19.96 2.30
N GLU A 492 2.32 20.55 1.45
CA GLU A 492 3.72 20.86 1.74
C GLU A 492 3.87 21.66 3.03
N VAL A 493 3.03 22.67 3.24
CA VAL A 493 3.04 23.47 4.47
C VAL A 493 2.68 22.63 5.69
N GLY A 494 1.56 21.90 5.66
CA GLY A 494 1.11 21.10 6.80
C GLY A 494 2.08 19.98 7.17
N TRP A 495 2.75 19.40 6.17
CA TRP A 495 3.72 18.34 6.40
C TRP A 495 5.11 18.85 6.76
N LEU A 496 5.64 19.88 6.09
CA LEU A 496 7.06 20.27 6.20
C LEU A 496 7.32 21.51 7.06
N GLN A 497 6.35 22.42 7.22
CA GLN A 497 6.59 23.64 8.00
C GLN A 497 6.81 23.30 9.48
N GLY A 498 7.87 23.89 10.05
CA GLY A 498 8.32 23.61 11.42
C GLY A 498 9.02 22.26 11.59
N ARG A 499 9.19 21.46 10.52
CA ARG A 499 9.86 20.16 10.59
C ARG A 499 11.35 20.29 10.34
N ARG A 500 12.11 19.38 10.95
CA ARG A 500 13.57 19.35 10.86
C ARG A 500 14.09 18.08 10.23
N VAL A 501 13.35 16.98 10.39
CA VAL A 501 13.77 15.67 9.90
C VAL A 501 12.56 14.83 9.47
N LEU A 502 12.70 14.15 8.34
CA LEU A 502 11.84 13.07 7.90
C LEU A 502 12.61 11.75 7.99
N ILE A 503 12.04 10.80 8.72
CA ILE A 503 12.54 9.44 8.85
C ILE A 503 11.74 8.56 7.90
N LEU A 504 12.38 8.02 6.87
CA LEU A 504 11.78 7.11 5.90
C LEU A 504 12.05 5.66 6.31
N TYR A 505 11.06 5.01 6.92
CA TYR A 505 11.18 3.69 7.53
C TYR A 505 10.45 2.62 6.71
N MET A 506 11.20 1.80 5.98
CA MET A 506 10.62 0.81 5.07
C MET A 506 11.60 -0.31 4.69
N GLN A 507 11.09 -1.39 4.10
CA GLN A 507 11.94 -2.44 3.54
C GLN A 507 12.81 -1.94 2.39
N MET A 508 13.98 -2.55 2.26
CA MET A 508 14.98 -2.19 1.27
C MET A 508 14.47 -2.27 -0.19
N PHE A 509 13.71 -3.32 -0.56
CA PHE A 509 13.20 -3.44 -1.94
C PHE A 509 12.17 -2.36 -2.29
N ASN A 510 11.47 -1.80 -1.30
CA ASN A 510 10.51 -0.72 -1.55
C ASN A 510 11.25 0.57 -1.92
N LEU A 511 12.42 0.85 -1.32
CA LEU A 511 13.20 2.05 -1.64
C LEU A 511 13.54 2.16 -3.13
N SER A 512 13.90 1.04 -3.78
CA SER A 512 14.19 1.01 -5.23
C SER A 512 12.95 1.17 -6.13
N ARG A 513 11.74 1.07 -5.55
CA ARG A 513 10.48 1.21 -6.28
C ARG A 513 9.90 2.63 -6.19
N LEU A 514 10.48 3.52 -5.37
CA LEU A 514 10.04 4.90 -5.29
C LEU A 514 10.26 5.58 -6.65
N ARG A 515 9.17 6.02 -7.28
CA ARG A 515 9.21 6.74 -8.56
C ARG A 515 9.95 8.08 -8.41
N PRO A 516 10.61 8.57 -9.48
CA PRO A 516 11.21 9.90 -9.49
C PRO A 516 10.20 10.98 -9.07
N PHE A 517 10.52 11.71 -8.01
CA PHE A 517 9.74 12.81 -7.44
C PHE A 517 9.54 13.98 -8.42
N ALA A 518 10.56 14.35 -9.19
CA ALA A 518 10.47 15.36 -10.25
C ALA A 518 9.49 14.92 -11.34
N SER A 519 9.47 13.62 -11.69
CA SER A 519 8.46 13.08 -12.60
C SER A 519 7.06 13.14 -12.01
N MET A 520 6.90 12.85 -10.72
CA MET A 520 5.61 12.98 -10.03
C MET A 520 5.15 14.44 -9.97
N ARG A 521 6.03 15.37 -9.59
CA ARG A 521 5.75 16.81 -9.56
C ARG A 521 5.39 17.34 -10.95
N GLN A 522 6.21 17.04 -11.96
CA GLN A 522 5.93 17.47 -13.34
C GLN A 522 4.62 16.86 -13.82
N ARG A 523 4.35 15.58 -13.56
CA ARG A 523 3.06 14.96 -13.91
C ARG A 523 1.89 15.63 -13.21
N MET A 524 2.01 15.99 -11.93
CA MET A 524 0.98 16.75 -11.21
C MET A 524 0.79 18.15 -11.80
N GLN A 525 1.88 18.81 -12.23
CA GLN A 525 1.85 20.12 -12.87
C GLN A 525 1.29 20.06 -14.31
N ASP A 526 1.63 19.04 -15.09
CA ASP A 526 1.10 18.80 -16.43
C ASP A 526 -0.39 18.49 -16.35
N LEU A 527 -0.78 17.60 -15.42
CA LEU A 527 -2.19 17.32 -15.14
C LEU A 527 -2.93 18.57 -14.66
N TYR A 528 -2.26 19.49 -13.96
CA TYR A 528 -2.83 20.78 -13.57
C TYR A 528 -3.05 21.70 -14.77
N GLU A 529 -1.98 21.99 -15.51
CA GLU A 529 -2.01 22.90 -16.67
C GLU A 529 -2.99 22.42 -17.72
N LEU A 530 -3.08 21.09 -17.90
CA LEU A 530 -4.22 20.51 -18.59
C LEU A 530 -5.51 20.76 -17.81
N SER A 531 -5.77 20.22 -16.62
CA SER A 531 -7.08 20.37 -15.94
C SER A 531 -7.69 21.80 -15.92
N VAL A 532 -6.86 22.85 -15.83
CA VAL A 532 -7.30 24.25 -15.87
C VAL A 532 -7.74 24.71 -17.26
N SER A 533 -7.21 24.12 -18.31
CA SER A 533 -7.60 24.32 -19.70
C SER A 533 -8.69 23.34 -20.17
N LEU A 534 -9.15 22.39 -19.34
CA LEU A 534 -10.19 21.42 -19.71
C LEU A 534 -11.57 22.09 -19.61
N ASP A 535 -12.16 22.45 -20.75
CA ASP A 535 -13.53 23.00 -20.79
C ASP A 535 -14.61 21.90 -20.92
N LYS A 536 -14.26 20.65 -21.33
CA LYS A 536 -15.23 19.55 -21.57
C LYS A 536 -14.65 18.15 -21.30
N GLN A 537 -15.47 17.22 -20.81
CA GLN A 537 -15.12 15.81 -20.63
C GLN A 537 -15.93 14.94 -21.61
N TYR A 538 -15.29 13.92 -22.23
CA TYR A 538 -15.94 12.98 -23.14
C TYR A 538 -15.71 11.53 -22.70
N ASP A 539 -16.72 10.89 -22.15
CA ASP A 539 -16.59 9.48 -21.79
C ASP A 539 -16.65 8.61 -23.06
N ILE A 540 -15.61 7.79 -23.28
CA ILE A 540 -15.56 6.86 -24.41
C ILE A 540 -15.96 5.48 -23.93
N MET A 541 -17.12 5.02 -24.36
CA MET A 541 -17.62 3.69 -24.03
C MET A 541 -16.62 2.62 -24.51
N ALA A 542 -16.20 1.73 -23.61
CA ALA A 542 -15.17 0.72 -23.88
C ALA A 542 -15.53 -0.27 -25.01
N ASP A 543 -16.82 -0.42 -25.34
CA ASP A 543 -17.33 -1.25 -26.44
C ASP A 543 -17.11 -0.65 -27.83
N THR A 544 -16.68 0.61 -27.91
CA THR A 544 -16.34 1.29 -29.15
C THR A 544 -14.86 1.15 -29.53
N LEU A 545 -14.02 0.64 -28.62
CA LEU A 545 -12.60 0.39 -28.85
C LEU A 545 -12.39 -0.69 -29.94
N LEU A 546 -11.31 -0.55 -30.72
CA LEU A 546 -10.86 -1.59 -31.64
C LEU A 546 -9.52 -2.15 -31.16
N ILE A 547 -9.36 -3.46 -31.16
CA ILE A 547 -8.08 -4.12 -30.90
C ILE A 547 -7.67 -4.85 -32.17
N ASP A 548 -6.51 -4.50 -32.73
CA ASP A 548 -6.00 -5.03 -34.00
C ASP A 548 -7.05 -4.98 -35.15
N ASN A 549 -7.77 -3.85 -35.24
CA ASN A 549 -8.88 -3.60 -36.18
C ASN A 549 -10.16 -4.42 -35.94
N GLN A 550 -10.24 -5.16 -34.84
CA GLN A 550 -11.45 -5.89 -34.46
C GLN A 550 -12.18 -5.13 -33.36
N LYS A 551 -13.50 -4.99 -33.48
CA LYS A 551 -14.33 -4.47 -32.37
C LYS A 551 -14.16 -5.41 -31.18
N ILE A 552 -14.01 -4.85 -29.99
CA ILE A 552 -13.98 -5.70 -28.80
C ILE A 552 -15.37 -6.34 -28.63
N ILE A 553 -15.39 -7.65 -28.43
CA ILE A 553 -16.63 -8.41 -28.31
C ILE A 553 -17.24 -8.10 -26.94
N GLN A 554 -18.41 -7.46 -26.91
CA GLN A 554 -19.31 -7.52 -25.76
C GLN A 554 -19.88 -8.94 -25.67
N SER A 555 -19.34 -9.79 -24.80
CA SER A 555 -20.18 -10.56 -23.85
C SER A 555 -19.30 -11.43 -22.95
N ALA A 556 -19.75 -11.60 -21.72
CA ALA A 556 -19.27 -12.60 -20.78
C ALA A 556 -19.76 -14.03 -21.14
N ASP A 557 -20.45 -14.21 -22.27
CA ASP A 557 -21.31 -15.38 -22.47
C ASP A 557 -20.68 -16.54 -23.24
N ASN A 558 -19.53 -16.39 -23.92
CA ASN A 558 -18.84 -17.59 -24.44
C ASN A 558 -17.35 -17.42 -24.81
N PRO A 559 -16.42 -17.40 -23.84
CA PRO A 559 -14.98 -17.49 -24.10
C PRO A 559 -14.50 -18.86 -24.63
N ARG A 560 -15.38 -19.88 -24.71
CA ARG A 560 -14.99 -21.28 -24.98
C ARG A 560 -14.59 -21.58 -26.43
N GLN A 561 -14.78 -20.65 -27.37
CA GLN A 561 -14.56 -20.92 -28.79
C GLN A 561 -13.16 -20.59 -29.31
N TYR A 562 -12.31 -19.91 -28.52
CA TYR A 562 -11.07 -19.31 -29.04
C TYR A 562 -9.76 -19.78 -28.38
N VAL A 563 -9.79 -20.78 -27.50
CA VAL A 563 -8.60 -21.20 -26.74
C VAL A 563 -8.35 -22.70 -26.87
N ASP A 564 -7.13 -23.04 -27.28
CA ASP A 564 -6.60 -24.40 -27.39
C ASP A 564 -6.65 -25.12 -26.03
N GLY A 565 -7.13 -26.36 -26.04
CA GLY A 565 -7.76 -27.05 -24.90
C GLY A 565 -6.84 -27.40 -23.72
N GLU A 566 -5.52 -27.37 -23.90
CA GLU A 566 -4.58 -27.75 -22.83
C GLU A 566 -4.33 -26.62 -21.81
N ASN A 567 -4.57 -25.35 -22.18
CA ASN A 567 -4.45 -24.21 -21.25
C ASN A 567 -5.71 -23.98 -20.39
N LEU A 568 -6.82 -24.68 -20.67
CA LEU A 568 -8.11 -24.44 -20.02
C LEU A 568 -8.15 -24.89 -18.55
N ILE A 569 -7.42 -25.93 -18.15
CA ILE A 569 -7.61 -26.55 -16.82
C ILE A 569 -7.16 -25.64 -15.66
N ARG A 570 -6.16 -24.76 -15.89
CA ARG A 570 -5.79 -23.72 -14.92
C ARG A 570 -6.64 -22.45 -15.02
N ALA A 571 -7.18 -22.16 -16.21
CA ALA A 571 -8.02 -21.00 -16.46
C ALA A 571 -9.47 -21.21 -15.96
N GLU A 572 -10.06 -22.40 -16.07
CA GLU A 572 -11.46 -22.69 -15.74
C GLU A 572 -11.84 -22.32 -14.30
N LYS A 573 -10.94 -22.54 -13.34
CA LYS A 573 -11.18 -22.23 -11.92
C LYS A 573 -11.08 -20.74 -11.62
N SER A 574 -10.23 -20.02 -12.33
CA SER A 574 -10.07 -18.56 -12.25
C SER A 574 -11.18 -17.84 -13.02
N LEU A 575 -11.60 -18.39 -14.15
CA LEU A 575 -12.62 -17.86 -15.05
C LEU A 575 -14.04 -18.00 -14.46
N GLY A 576 -14.36 -19.15 -13.84
CA GLY A 576 -15.64 -19.32 -13.13
C GLY A 576 -15.79 -18.36 -11.94
N GLN A 577 -14.70 -18.12 -11.20
CA GLN A 577 -14.66 -17.17 -10.07
C GLN A 577 -14.69 -15.70 -10.52
N LEU A 578 -14.18 -15.42 -11.72
CA LEU A 578 -14.22 -14.11 -12.34
C LEU A 578 -15.60 -13.82 -12.95
N GLN A 579 -16.27 -14.81 -13.55
CA GLN A 579 -17.64 -14.67 -14.08
C GLN A 579 -18.68 -14.38 -12.98
N GLU A 580 -18.58 -15.02 -11.81
CA GLU A 580 -19.40 -14.66 -10.63
C GLU A 580 -19.10 -13.23 -10.13
N ARG A 581 -17.83 -12.80 -10.16
CA ARG A 581 -17.43 -11.42 -9.81
C ARG A 581 -17.91 -10.38 -10.82
N LEU A 582 -17.94 -10.69 -12.11
CA LEU A 582 -18.31 -9.75 -13.16
C LEU A 582 -19.83 -9.56 -13.30
N GLN A 583 -20.64 -10.60 -13.03
CA GLN A 583 -22.09 -10.44 -12.90
C GLN A 583 -22.49 -9.45 -11.78
N SER A 584 -21.58 -9.21 -10.82
CA SER A 584 -21.79 -8.25 -9.72
C SER A 584 -21.35 -6.81 -10.03
N LEU A 585 -20.61 -6.57 -11.12
CA LEU A 585 -20.01 -5.29 -11.51
C LEU A 585 -20.76 -4.63 -12.68
N GLN A 586 -22.01 -4.21 -12.47
CA GLN A 586 -22.70 -3.31 -13.41
C GLN A 586 -22.09 -1.90 -13.32
N SER A 587 -21.02 -1.64 -14.06
CA SER A 587 -20.47 -0.30 -14.32
C SER A 587 -21.14 0.34 -15.55
N SER A 588 -21.17 1.68 -15.59
CA SER A 588 -21.75 2.48 -16.69
C SER A 588 -21.01 2.39 -18.03
N GLY A 589 -19.88 1.66 -18.09
CA GLY A 589 -19.30 1.14 -19.32
C GLY A 589 -19.03 -0.36 -19.16
N SER A 590 -19.48 -1.17 -20.12
CA SER A 590 -19.23 -2.62 -20.13
C SER A 590 -17.73 -2.87 -20.33
N PRO A 591 -17.02 -3.59 -19.43
CA PRO A 591 -15.62 -3.94 -19.64
C PRO A 591 -15.49 -4.78 -20.91
N ALA A 592 -14.47 -4.45 -21.71
CA ALA A 592 -14.21 -5.07 -22.99
C ALA A 592 -12.95 -5.95 -22.85
N TRP A 593 -13.08 -7.26 -23.15
CA TRP A 593 -12.04 -8.26 -22.87
C TRP A 593 -11.25 -8.63 -24.12
N TYR A 594 -9.93 -8.71 -23.99
CA TYR A 594 -9.07 -9.27 -25.04
C TYR A 594 -7.95 -10.14 -24.45
N PRO A 595 -7.82 -11.40 -24.87
CA PRO A 595 -6.74 -12.27 -24.42
C PRO A 595 -5.41 -11.77 -24.99
N PHE A 596 -4.44 -11.49 -24.11
CA PHE A 596 -3.16 -10.95 -24.51
C PHE A 596 -2.09 -12.06 -24.55
N LEU A 597 -1.78 -12.49 -25.77
CA LEU A 597 -0.81 -13.55 -26.02
C LEU A 597 0.62 -13.03 -25.77
N HIS A 598 1.41 -13.83 -25.05
CA HIS A 598 2.81 -13.55 -24.73
C HIS A 598 3.64 -13.13 -25.97
N ASN A 599 4.47 -12.09 -25.82
CA ASN A 599 5.35 -11.52 -26.84
C ASN A 599 4.67 -11.02 -28.12
N LYS A 600 3.38 -10.66 -28.06
CA LYS A 600 2.72 -9.95 -29.18
C LYS A 600 2.53 -8.47 -28.88
N ASN A 601 2.80 -7.65 -29.89
CA ASN A 601 2.35 -6.27 -29.91
C ASN A 601 0.86 -6.26 -30.26
N MET A 602 0.08 -5.43 -29.58
CA MET A 602 -1.34 -5.25 -29.83
C MET A 602 -1.65 -3.78 -30.00
N ARG A 603 -2.46 -3.44 -31.00
CA ARG A 603 -2.89 -2.07 -31.26
C ARG A 603 -4.28 -1.84 -30.70
N VAL A 604 -4.39 -0.99 -29.70
CA VAL A 604 -5.67 -0.54 -29.15
C VAL A 604 -6.04 0.79 -29.78
N ARG A 605 -7.15 0.86 -30.50
CA ARG A 605 -7.69 2.08 -31.09
C ARG A 605 -8.87 2.58 -30.31
N PHE A 606 -8.77 3.81 -29.82
CA PHE A 606 -9.83 4.54 -29.15
C PHE A 606 -10.55 5.38 -30.20
N PRO A 607 -11.84 5.17 -30.45
CA PRO A 607 -12.55 5.95 -31.45
C PRO A 607 -12.74 7.38 -30.99
N CYS A 608 -12.51 8.30 -31.90
CA CYS A 608 -12.78 9.73 -31.76
C CYS A 608 -14.07 10.14 -32.48
N ARG A 609 -14.81 9.17 -33.05
CA ARG A 609 -16.07 9.41 -33.77
C ARG A 609 -17.13 9.94 -32.80
N GLY A 610 -17.58 11.18 -33.02
CA GLY A 610 -18.50 11.91 -32.13
C GLY A 610 -17.87 13.15 -31.50
N LEU A 611 -16.54 13.30 -31.61
CA LEU A 611 -15.84 14.53 -31.25
C LEU A 611 -15.97 15.51 -32.42
N GLU A 612 -16.97 16.39 -32.36
CA GLU A 612 -17.09 17.50 -33.30
C GLU A 612 -15.96 18.50 -33.03
N LEU A 613 -14.83 18.27 -33.70
CA LEU A 613 -13.64 19.11 -33.64
C LEU A 613 -13.61 20.01 -34.88
N ASP A 614 -13.69 21.31 -34.67
CA ASP A 614 -13.57 22.34 -35.69
C ASP A 614 -12.10 22.79 -35.92
N LYS A 615 -11.24 22.58 -34.92
CA LYS A 615 -9.79 22.83 -34.97
C LYS A 615 -9.01 21.70 -34.26
N PRO A 616 -7.69 21.58 -34.50
CA PRO A 616 -6.85 20.69 -33.71
C PRO A 616 -6.92 21.05 -32.22
N CYS A 617 -6.97 20.04 -31.37
CA CYS A 617 -7.01 20.20 -29.92
C CYS A 617 -6.05 19.22 -29.23
N GLU A 618 -5.66 19.53 -28.00
CA GLU A 618 -4.92 18.62 -27.14
C GLU A 618 -5.87 17.93 -26.15
N GLY A 619 -5.45 16.84 -25.52
CA GLY A 619 -6.33 16.00 -24.70
C GLY A 619 -5.53 15.08 -23.79
N ILE A 620 -6.21 14.50 -22.80
CA ILE A 620 -5.72 13.35 -22.02
C ILE A 620 -6.61 12.14 -22.30
N LEU A 621 -6.01 11.11 -22.87
CA LEU A 621 -6.57 9.78 -22.83
C LEU A 621 -6.27 9.17 -21.45
N ALA A 622 -7.31 8.94 -20.65
CA ALA A 622 -7.24 8.31 -19.33
C ALA A 622 -7.79 6.89 -19.41
N PHE A 623 -6.95 5.88 -19.26
CA PHE A 623 -7.42 4.49 -19.28
C PHE A 623 -6.70 3.67 -18.23
N SER A 624 -7.35 2.63 -17.75
CA SER A 624 -6.75 1.67 -16.84
C SER A 624 -6.64 0.31 -17.49
N LEU A 625 -5.49 -0.31 -17.30
CA LEU A 625 -5.28 -1.70 -17.67
C LEU A 625 -5.36 -2.55 -16.41
N LEU A 626 -6.30 -3.48 -16.37
CA LEU A 626 -6.23 -4.59 -15.43
C LEU A 626 -5.30 -5.65 -16.04
N SER A 627 -4.24 -6.01 -15.32
CA SER A 627 -3.26 -6.99 -15.78
C SER A 627 -2.98 -8.01 -14.69
N PHE A 628 -2.73 -9.26 -15.05
CA PHE A 628 -2.04 -10.18 -14.15
C PHE A 628 -0.53 -9.92 -14.33
N PRO A 629 0.29 -10.01 -13.27
CA PRO A 629 1.62 -9.39 -13.24
C PRO A 629 2.45 -9.70 -14.48
N GLY A 630 2.91 -8.65 -15.19
CA GLY A 630 3.83 -8.80 -16.32
C GLY A 630 3.64 -7.92 -17.56
N ILE A 631 2.81 -6.86 -17.53
CA ILE A 631 2.73 -5.90 -18.64
C ILE A 631 3.86 -4.87 -18.55
N SER A 632 4.57 -4.67 -19.66
CA SER A 632 5.41 -3.50 -19.89
C SER A 632 4.74 -2.64 -20.95
N LEU A 633 4.31 -1.43 -20.59
CA LEU A 633 3.70 -0.52 -21.55
C LEU A 633 4.77 0.04 -22.49
N LEU A 634 4.90 -0.56 -23.68
CA LEU A 634 6.16 -0.43 -24.43
C LEU A 634 6.24 0.82 -25.31
N ARG A 635 5.12 1.34 -25.86
CA ARG A 635 5.11 2.54 -26.70
C ARG A 635 3.71 3.11 -26.93
N ILE A 636 3.56 4.41 -26.74
CA ILE A 636 2.42 5.16 -27.27
C ILE A 636 2.88 5.84 -28.54
N LYS A 637 2.13 5.71 -29.64
CA LYS A 637 2.39 6.44 -30.88
C LYS A 637 1.22 7.36 -31.18
N ASP A 638 1.48 8.60 -31.56
CA ASP A 638 0.43 9.48 -32.05
C ASP A 638 -0.02 9.07 -33.47
N ALA A 639 -0.96 9.84 -34.04
CA ALA A 639 -1.48 9.63 -35.38
C ALA A 639 -0.42 9.74 -36.51
N TYR A 640 0.81 10.19 -36.22
CA TYR A 640 1.96 10.26 -37.14
C TYR A 640 2.97 9.12 -36.91
N GLY A 641 2.70 8.23 -35.97
CA GLY A 641 3.64 7.19 -35.57
C GLY A 641 4.76 7.70 -34.64
N LYS A 642 4.67 8.94 -34.13
CA LYS A 642 5.65 9.52 -33.22
C LYS A 642 5.45 8.96 -31.82
N GLU A 643 6.53 8.46 -31.23
CA GLU A 643 6.52 7.91 -29.86
C GLU A 643 6.23 9.03 -28.84
N VAL A 644 5.15 8.89 -28.06
CA VAL A 644 4.66 9.86 -27.06
C VAL A 644 5.03 9.44 -25.63
N LEU A 645 5.08 8.13 -25.35
CA LEU A 645 5.40 7.61 -24.02
C LEU A 645 6.04 6.22 -24.12
N ARG A 646 7.05 5.97 -23.29
CA ARG A 646 7.65 4.65 -23.04
C ARG A 646 7.74 4.44 -21.54
N ASP A 647 6.90 3.56 -20.98
CA ASP A 647 6.87 3.29 -19.54
C ASP A 647 7.49 1.92 -19.23
N PRO A 648 8.67 1.87 -18.60
CA PRO A 648 9.31 0.62 -18.24
C PRO A 648 8.66 0.05 -16.97
N LEU A 649 7.77 -0.93 -17.16
CA LEU A 649 7.32 -1.92 -16.17
C LEU A 649 6.27 -1.42 -15.15
N SER A 650 4.99 -1.62 -15.45
CA SER A 650 3.95 -1.63 -14.42
C SER A 650 3.77 -3.05 -13.89
N SER A 651 4.33 -3.35 -12.72
CA SER A 651 4.15 -4.64 -12.02
C SER A 651 2.79 -4.79 -11.33
N HIS A 652 1.82 -3.95 -11.64
CA HIS A 652 0.59 -3.78 -10.88
C HIS A 652 -0.58 -4.52 -11.51
N TYR A 653 -1.48 -5.00 -10.65
CA TYR A 653 -2.73 -5.67 -11.07
C TYR A 653 -3.70 -4.72 -11.79
N TYR A 654 -3.54 -3.42 -11.56
CA TYR A 654 -4.30 -2.34 -12.16
C TYR A 654 -3.40 -1.10 -12.27
N THR A 655 -3.22 -0.57 -13.47
CA THR A 655 -2.40 0.62 -13.71
C THR A 655 -3.23 1.66 -14.46
N PRO A 656 -3.52 2.83 -13.86
CA PRO A 656 -4.08 3.96 -14.59
C PRO A 656 -3.00 4.65 -15.43
N PHE A 657 -3.33 4.94 -16.68
CA PHE A 657 -2.50 5.66 -17.64
C PHE A 657 -3.19 6.97 -18.01
N PHE A 658 -2.41 8.06 -17.99
CA PHE A 658 -2.81 9.38 -18.46
C PHE A 658 -1.88 9.77 -19.59
N VAL A 659 -2.43 9.88 -20.80
CA VAL A 659 -1.65 9.99 -22.03
C VAL A 659 -2.05 11.28 -22.75
N PRO A 660 -1.12 12.24 -22.88
CA PRO A 660 -1.33 13.41 -23.72
C PRO A 660 -1.57 12.97 -25.17
N VAL A 661 -2.61 13.49 -25.79
CA VAL A 661 -2.97 13.20 -27.19
C VAL A 661 -3.28 14.51 -27.91
N SER A 662 -2.87 14.61 -29.17
CA SER A 662 -3.31 15.69 -30.06
C SER A 662 -4.36 15.13 -31.03
N LEU A 663 -5.54 15.72 -31.05
CA LEU A 663 -6.63 15.36 -31.95
C LEU A 663 -6.79 16.38 -33.07
N ARG A 664 -7.18 15.92 -34.26
CA ARG A 664 -7.49 16.78 -35.41
C ARG A 664 -8.95 16.66 -35.85
N PRO A 665 -9.50 17.70 -36.51
CA PRO A 665 -10.79 17.60 -37.20
C PRO A 665 -10.82 16.37 -38.13
N GLY A 666 -11.86 15.54 -37.97
CA GLY A 666 -12.03 14.32 -38.75
C GLY A 666 -11.16 13.13 -38.34
N GLN A 667 -10.39 13.20 -37.24
CA GLN A 667 -9.66 12.06 -36.73
C GLN A 667 -10.63 10.97 -36.25
N GLU A 668 -10.49 9.76 -36.78
CA GLU A 668 -11.41 8.66 -36.44
C GLU A 668 -11.00 7.92 -35.17
N HIS A 669 -9.69 7.83 -34.87
CA HIS A 669 -9.16 7.06 -33.74
C HIS A 669 -7.85 7.61 -33.16
N ILE A 670 -7.54 7.29 -31.90
CA ILE A 670 -6.20 7.30 -31.29
C ILE A 670 -5.71 5.85 -31.21
N GLU A 671 -4.46 5.54 -31.59
CA GLU A 671 -3.90 4.18 -31.54
C GLU A 671 -2.82 4.06 -30.45
N LEU A 672 -2.89 3.03 -29.60
CA LEU A 672 -1.88 2.67 -28.61
C LEU A 672 -1.27 1.30 -28.95
N GLU A 673 0.05 1.12 -28.80
CA GLU A 673 0.73 -0.15 -29.02
C GLU A 673 1.17 -0.77 -27.68
N LEU A 674 0.51 -1.85 -27.26
CA LEU A 674 0.80 -2.57 -26.02
C LEU A 674 1.69 -3.79 -26.30
N ASN A 675 2.62 -4.15 -25.41
CA ASN A 675 3.43 -5.38 -25.50
C ASN A 675 3.39 -6.15 -24.16
N ALA A 676 3.06 -7.44 -24.19
CA ALA A 676 3.10 -8.31 -23.01
C ALA A 676 4.40 -9.08 -22.95
N ILE A 677 5.14 -8.90 -21.85
CA ILE A 677 6.30 -9.74 -21.54
C ILE A 677 5.85 -11.08 -20.94
N TRP A 678 4.61 -11.22 -20.42
CA TRP A 678 4.05 -12.46 -19.86
C TRP A 678 2.57 -12.64 -20.22
N TYR A 679 2.05 -13.87 -20.14
CA TYR A 679 0.64 -14.19 -20.40
C TYR A 679 -0.28 -13.31 -19.56
N THR A 680 -1.18 -12.57 -20.21
CA THR A 680 -2.05 -11.62 -19.50
C THR A 680 -3.46 -11.63 -20.11
N GLU A 681 -4.48 -11.56 -19.26
CA GLU A 681 -5.82 -11.15 -19.69
C GLU A 681 -5.93 -9.63 -19.48
N LEU A 682 -6.28 -8.89 -20.53
CA LEU A 682 -6.39 -7.45 -20.48
C LEU A 682 -7.87 -7.05 -20.39
N ALA A 683 -8.22 -6.33 -19.32
CA ALA A 683 -9.45 -5.53 -19.30
C ALA A 683 -9.08 -4.06 -19.45
N ILE A 684 -9.63 -3.40 -20.47
CA ILE A 684 -9.43 -1.98 -20.72
C ILE A 684 -10.65 -1.22 -20.20
N PHE A 685 -10.43 -0.30 -19.27
CA PHE A 685 -11.39 0.73 -18.89
C PHE A 685 -10.87 2.06 -19.43
N SER A 686 -11.58 2.70 -20.35
CA SER A 686 -11.09 3.92 -21.01
C SER A 686 -12.06 5.07 -20.88
N ASN A 687 -11.55 6.26 -20.58
CA ASN A 687 -12.22 7.56 -20.73
C ASN A 687 -11.28 8.52 -21.49
N ILE A 688 -11.80 9.42 -22.33
CA ILE A 688 -10.95 10.44 -22.97
C ILE A 688 -11.39 11.84 -22.53
N GLN A 689 -10.56 12.51 -21.75
CA GLN A 689 -10.82 13.89 -21.37
C GLN A 689 -10.17 14.81 -22.42
N LEU A 690 -10.91 15.76 -22.99
CA LEU A 690 -10.44 16.56 -24.12
C LEU A 690 -10.42 18.05 -23.81
N HIS A 691 -9.41 18.74 -24.33
CA HIS A 691 -9.38 20.20 -24.37
C HIS A 691 -10.03 20.72 -25.64
N TYR A 692 -10.52 21.97 -25.60
CA TYR A 692 -10.88 22.75 -26.78
C TYR A 692 -10.00 23.98 -26.91
#